data_AF-A0A3Q9S6L4-F1
#
_entry.id   AF-A0A3Q9S6L4-F1
#
_cell.length_a   1.000
_cell.length_b   1.000
_cell.length_c   1.000
_cell.angle_alpha   90.00
_cell.angle_beta   90.00
_cell.angle_gamma   90.00
#
_symmetry.space_group_name_H-M   'P 1'
#
loop_
_entity.id
_entity.type
_entity.pdbx_description
1 polymer ?
#
loop_
_entity_poly.entity_id
_entity_poly.type
_entity_poly.pdbx_seq_one_letter_code
_entity_poly.pdbx_strand_id
1 'polypeptide(L)'
;MNMTKLKGKFMCLVVSLFMIVGIIGSGTASVFADGTPEKIHVSLIIDGYKGNILNETNLEANKGESVKDLLERTLKNKGIKFANASGSYVSSIDGETEFDRPQGPDKDGNKRHNDSGWKYSVNGVFPDHGLSAEYINMDGEEIHWIYVVGAWDTEGFRDVDSVKLDKESLNLDGGASDTLTATVNPSDATDKGIIWSSSDEKVATVDKTGKVTALKAGKATITAASIDNTKHFVINYTPQLATCAVTVTGDAPSVPVAGITLDKTGTVAAGKTLQLNASVQPDNATDKNISWTSDKTDIAAVDKNGVVTGVKEGTATITATTEDGQKTAACTVTVSGSDTPSVPVTGITLDKTGTVAAGKTLQLNASVQPDNATNKNISWTSDKTDIAAVDKNGVVTGVKEGTATITATTEDGKKTAACTVTVSGSDTPPAPVSVTGVTLDKTGTVIVGKTLQLNASVQPDNATNKNVSWTSDKTDIAAVDKNGVVTGVKEGTATITATTEDGQKTAVCTVTVQSDNSKAYTEVITNLINGISSNKSQLTENFGDWTAFGLERAGKSTSIPSNYLDSLTQRVKDHTKDGVLDLRQTTEYERLTLAVLACGGDPLNIAGQNLIEKIYNSDRMEDQGINAYVFGLIAMDAGNFIVPSGATWTRQKLIDSILDCRTKDGGWSYGGTSADPDMTGMAISALAPYKSQSKVSDAVNAAIDALSKIQEADGSYASWNTKNSESCSQTIIGLCANGVDPVNDSRFVKNGKNLMDGLLSFATKTKDGFGHDSTSYNGMGTDQALEALDAYNMFKAGKGSLYRGYNVNPAKNMPVKIAPVTIPTSFKVGDDAVVSVKAENISSEDSSASLILALYDNTGKFVDYVVSSQPIKSGDSTTLTDMMKLPTSGQYTLKVFVWDSMDAMNPLYDGTDISVK
;
A
#
# COMPACT_ATOMS: atom_id res chain seq x y z
N MET A 1 37.59 -8.30 -29.20
CA MET A 1 37.53 -9.01 -27.90
C MET A 1 36.96 -10.40 -28.17
N ASN A 2 37.36 -11.44 -27.44
CA ASN A 2 37.15 -12.84 -27.88
C ASN A 2 35.71 -13.36 -27.66
N MET A 3 35.24 -14.18 -28.60
CA MET A 3 34.14 -15.13 -28.43
C MET A 3 34.47 -16.47 -29.12
N THR A 4 33.71 -17.52 -28.78
CA THR A 4 33.62 -18.86 -29.41
C THR A 4 34.79 -19.88 -29.35
N LYS A 5 34.50 -20.97 -28.63
CA LYS A 5 34.68 -22.41 -29.00
C LYS A 5 36.08 -22.97 -29.36
N LEU A 6 36.63 -23.77 -28.43
CA LEU A 6 37.56 -24.90 -28.65
C LEU A 6 37.14 -26.05 -27.69
N LYS A 7 37.46 -27.35 -27.88
CA LYS A 7 37.28 -28.32 -29.01
C LYS A 7 37.80 -29.71 -28.59
N GLY A 8 37.32 -30.80 -29.23
CA GLY A 8 37.89 -32.17 -29.13
C GLY A 8 37.46 -32.96 -27.88
N LYS A 9 37.01 -34.23 -27.91
CA LYS A 9 36.80 -35.25 -28.97
C LYS A 9 38.06 -35.93 -29.58
N PHE A 10 37.92 -37.26 -29.80
CA PHE A 10 38.81 -38.23 -30.50
C PHE A 10 40.07 -38.71 -29.75
N MET A 11 40.61 -39.93 -29.95
CA MET A 11 40.22 -41.10 -30.80
C MET A 11 40.61 -42.43 -30.10
N CYS A 12 39.97 -43.59 -30.31
CA CYS A 12 40.13 -44.61 -31.37
C CYS A 12 39.21 -45.81 -31.01
N LEU A 13 38.67 -46.69 -31.87
CA LEU A 13 38.86 -47.08 -33.29
C LEU A 13 37.43 -47.23 -33.94
N VAL A 14 37.09 -47.32 -35.24
CA VAL A 14 37.76 -47.64 -36.54
C VAL A 14 37.93 -49.16 -36.79
N VAL A 15 37.36 -49.82 -37.82
CA VAL A 15 36.41 -49.38 -38.89
C VAL A 15 35.72 -50.54 -39.66
N SER A 16 34.62 -50.25 -40.39
CA SER A 16 33.93 -50.98 -41.50
C SER A 16 32.49 -51.44 -41.17
N LEU A 17 31.47 -51.32 -42.05
CA LEU A 17 31.42 -50.90 -43.48
C LEU A 17 30.12 -50.07 -43.79
N PHE A 18 30.12 -49.34 -44.91
CA PHE A 18 29.01 -48.48 -45.45
C PHE A 18 27.93 -49.32 -46.19
N MET A 19 26.69 -48.86 -46.50
CA MET A 19 26.28 -47.68 -47.31
C MET A 19 24.91 -47.04 -46.91
N ILE A 20 24.37 -46.13 -47.75
CA ILE A 20 23.47 -45.01 -47.40
C ILE A 20 22.25 -44.93 -48.36
N VAL A 21 21.14 -44.29 -47.91
CA VAL A 21 19.91 -43.87 -48.65
C VAL A 21 18.88 -45.00 -48.91
N GLY A 22 17.56 -44.83 -48.80
CA GLY A 22 16.77 -43.73 -48.20
C GLY A 22 15.38 -43.47 -48.85
N ILE A 23 14.35 -43.23 -48.00
CA ILE A 23 12.99 -42.70 -48.31
C ILE A 23 11.97 -43.71 -48.92
N ILE A 24 10.67 -43.45 -48.67
CA ILE A 24 9.42 -44.03 -49.22
C ILE A 24 8.88 -45.33 -48.59
N GLY A 25 7.96 -45.17 -47.63
CA GLY A 25 6.52 -45.38 -47.87
C GLY A 25 5.95 -46.81 -48.03
N SER A 26 5.14 -47.22 -47.04
CA SER A 26 3.93 -48.07 -47.15
C SER A 26 3.98 -49.37 -47.97
N GLY A 27 4.02 -50.52 -47.27
CA GLY A 27 3.74 -51.85 -47.83
C GLY A 27 3.13 -52.78 -46.77
N THR A 28 1.88 -53.21 -46.97
CA THR A 28 1.13 -54.09 -46.06
C THR A 28 1.53 -55.56 -46.18
N ALA A 29 1.54 -56.29 -45.05
CA ALA A 29 1.23 -57.73 -44.92
C ALA A 29 2.06 -58.76 -45.77
N SER A 30 2.30 -59.99 -45.34
CA SER A 30 2.11 -60.67 -44.04
C SER A 30 2.96 -61.95 -44.05
N VAL A 31 3.30 -62.48 -42.87
CA VAL A 31 3.65 -63.90 -42.71
C VAL A 31 2.81 -64.43 -41.56
N PHE A 32 1.97 -65.43 -41.84
CA PHE A 32 1.17 -66.09 -40.82
C PHE A 32 2.06 -67.07 -40.03
N ALA A 33 2.11 -66.91 -38.71
CA ALA A 33 2.06 -68.05 -37.82
C ALA A 33 0.59 -68.24 -37.43
N ASP A 34 0.07 -69.47 -37.47
CA ASP A 34 -1.21 -69.74 -36.81
C ASP A 34 -1.00 -69.87 -35.30
N GLY A 35 -2.04 -69.53 -34.55
CA GLY A 35 -2.00 -69.41 -33.10
C GLY A 35 -3.02 -68.39 -32.63
N THR A 36 -4.00 -68.83 -31.87
CA THR A 36 -4.73 -67.94 -30.96
C THR A 36 -3.71 -67.31 -30.01
N PRO A 37 -3.72 -65.98 -29.80
CA PRO A 37 -2.82 -65.34 -28.84
C PRO A 37 -2.88 -66.06 -27.49
N GLU A 38 -1.71 -66.37 -26.92
CA GLU A 38 -1.60 -67.06 -25.64
C GLU A 38 -2.34 -66.24 -24.58
N LYS A 39 -3.34 -66.85 -23.95
CA LYS A 39 -4.17 -66.19 -22.94
C LYS A 39 -3.47 -66.25 -21.60
N ILE A 40 -3.35 -65.08 -20.99
CA ILE A 40 -2.68 -64.85 -19.71
C ILE A 40 -3.59 -64.00 -18.82
N HIS A 41 -3.45 -64.15 -17.51
CA HIS A 41 -4.20 -63.40 -16.51
C HIS A 41 -3.27 -62.35 -15.88
N VAL A 42 -3.79 -61.15 -15.70
CA VAL A 42 -3.05 -60.02 -15.11
C VAL A 42 -3.89 -59.32 -14.06
N SER A 43 -3.24 -58.57 -13.17
CA SER A 43 -3.91 -57.61 -12.30
C SER A 43 -3.90 -56.23 -12.93
N LEU A 44 -5.02 -55.52 -12.88
CA LEU A 44 -5.11 -54.10 -13.22
C LEU A 44 -5.74 -53.34 -12.04
N ILE A 45 -4.91 -52.54 -11.38
CA ILE A 45 -5.26 -51.73 -10.20
C ILE A 45 -5.12 -50.26 -10.59
N ILE A 46 -6.07 -49.42 -10.20
CA ILE A 46 -6.07 -47.98 -10.46
C ILE A 46 -6.50 -47.25 -9.18
N ASP A 47 -5.56 -46.55 -8.55
CA ASP A 47 -5.77 -45.75 -7.35
C ASP A 47 -5.67 -44.26 -7.66
N GLY A 48 -6.82 -43.59 -7.54
CA GLY A 48 -6.95 -42.15 -7.65
C GLY A 48 -6.82 -41.45 -6.30
N TYR A 49 -6.69 -40.12 -6.34
CA TYR A 49 -6.57 -39.31 -5.13
C TYR A 49 -7.86 -39.27 -4.31
N LYS A 50 -9.02 -39.62 -4.87
CA LYS A 50 -10.30 -39.80 -4.16
C LYS A 50 -10.55 -41.25 -3.71
N GLY A 51 -9.77 -42.22 -4.20
CA GLY A 51 -9.91 -43.64 -3.84
C GLY A 51 -9.54 -44.63 -4.94
N ASN A 52 -9.65 -45.92 -4.62
CA ASN A 52 -9.51 -46.99 -5.62
C ASN A 52 -10.64 -46.88 -6.66
N ILE A 53 -10.25 -46.68 -7.92
CA ILE A 53 -11.16 -46.58 -9.08
C ILE A 53 -11.40 -47.98 -9.68
N LEU A 54 -10.37 -48.85 -9.66
CA LEU A 54 -10.45 -50.20 -10.21
C LEU A 54 -9.49 -51.16 -9.48
N ASN A 55 -9.92 -52.40 -9.29
CA ASN A 55 -9.09 -53.48 -8.76
C ASN A 55 -9.54 -54.83 -9.35
N GLU A 56 -8.99 -55.19 -10.52
CA GLU A 56 -9.28 -56.45 -11.21
C GLU A 56 -8.05 -57.38 -11.11
N THR A 57 -8.10 -58.39 -10.25
CA THR A 57 -6.94 -59.25 -9.92
C THR A 57 -6.78 -60.50 -10.80
N ASN A 58 -7.64 -60.69 -11.80
CA ASN A 58 -7.63 -61.86 -12.70
C ASN A 58 -8.25 -61.50 -14.07
N LEU A 59 -7.69 -60.48 -14.72
CA LEU A 59 -8.15 -59.94 -15.99
C LEU A 59 -7.52 -60.70 -17.17
N GLU A 60 -8.32 -61.19 -18.11
CA GLU A 60 -7.80 -61.87 -19.30
C GLU A 60 -7.15 -60.87 -20.28
N ALA A 61 -5.86 -61.07 -20.54
CA ALA A 61 -5.06 -60.39 -21.53
C ALA A 61 -4.53 -61.37 -22.60
N ASN A 62 -4.13 -60.82 -23.74
CA ASN A 62 -3.40 -61.55 -24.77
C ASN A 62 -1.91 -61.29 -24.57
N LYS A 63 -1.07 -62.33 -24.65
CA LYS A 63 0.39 -62.17 -24.64
C LYS A 63 0.84 -61.33 -25.85
N GLY A 64 1.49 -60.20 -25.59
CA GLY A 64 1.82 -59.16 -26.58
C GLY A 64 0.76 -58.06 -26.74
N GLU A 65 -0.30 -58.03 -25.93
CA GLU A 65 -1.20 -56.86 -25.80
C GLU A 65 -0.45 -55.70 -25.13
N SER A 66 -0.66 -54.47 -25.58
CA SER A 66 -0.02 -53.30 -24.95
C SER A 66 -0.75 -52.92 -23.65
N VAL A 67 -0.02 -52.33 -22.70
CA VAL A 67 -0.61 -51.83 -21.45
C VAL A 67 -1.72 -50.80 -21.74
N LYS A 68 -1.53 -49.96 -22.77
CA LYS A 68 -2.56 -49.05 -23.30
C LYS A 68 -3.83 -49.80 -23.70
N ASP A 69 -3.73 -50.82 -24.55
CA ASP A 69 -4.92 -51.45 -25.14
C ASP A 69 -5.71 -52.25 -24.09
N LEU A 70 -5.03 -52.87 -23.12
CA LEU A 70 -5.66 -53.48 -21.95
C LEU A 70 -6.44 -52.44 -21.12
N LEU A 71 -5.83 -51.30 -20.81
CA LEU A 71 -6.43 -50.22 -20.04
C LEU A 71 -7.68 -49.65 -20.74
N GLU A 72 -7.53 -49.22 -22.01
CA GLU A 72 -8.62 -48.63 -22.79
C GLU A 72 -9.78 -49.62 -22.99
N ARG A 73 -9.48 -50.91 -23.19
CA ARG A 73 -10.49 -51.99 -23.24
C ARG A 73 -11.22 -52.13 -21.91
N THR A 74 -10.50 -52.13 -20.79
CA THR A 74 -11.06 -52.44 -19.47
C THR A 74 -11.89 -51.29 -18.91
N LEU A 75 -11.37 -50.05 -18.95
CA LEU A 75 -12.12 -48.86 -18.54
C LEU A 75 -13.43 -48.73 -19.32
N LYS A 76 -13.36 -48.89 -20.65
CA LYS A 76 -14.54 -48.86 -21.53
C LYS A 76 -15.56 -49.97 -21.22
N ASN A 77 -15.10 -51.19 -20.91
CA ASN A 77 -15.97 -52.30 -20.53
C ASN A 77 -16.62 -52.11 -19.14
N LYS A 78 -15.96 -51.40 -18.24
CA LYS A 78 -16.48 -51.05 -16.90
C LYS A 78 -17.34 -49.77 -16.90
N GLY A 79 -17.33 -49.00 -17.99
CA GLY A 79 -18.04 -47.72 -18.12
C GLY A 79 -17.32 -46.53 -17.50
N ILE A 80 -16.07 -46.72 -17.06
CA ILE A 80 -15.23 -45.69 -16.43
C ILE A 80 -14.75 -44.71 -17.51
N LYS A 81 -14.83 -43.41 -17.22
CA LYS A 81 -14.39 -42.37 -18.17
C LYS A 81 -12.87 -42.22 -18.14
N PHE A 82 -12.27 -41.87 -19.27
CA PHE A 82 -10.85 -41.51 -19.35
C PHE A 82 -10.57 -40.57 -20.54
N ALA A 83 -9.42 -39.91 -20.52
CA ALA A 83 -8.90 -39.11 -21.63
C ALA A 83 -7.39 -39.29 -21.80
N ASN A 84 -6.91 -39.09 -23.03
CA ASN A 84 -5.49 -39.18 -23.41
C ASN A 84 -5.07 -37.85 -24.05
N ALA A 85 -4.02 -37.18 -23.55
CA ALA A 85 -3.63 -35.84 -24.02
C ALA A 85 -3.16 -35.80 -25.48
N SER A 86 -2.22 -36.67 -25.87
CA SER A 86 -1.72 -36.75 -27.26
C SER A 86 -1.00 -38.08 -27.60
N GLY A 87 -1.48 -39.19 -27.00
CA GLY A 87 -0.97 -40.54 -27.28
C GLY A 87 0.16 -40.97 -26.35
N SER A 88 0.12 -42.23 -25.90
CA SER A 88 1.06 -42.83 -24.94
C SER A 88 1.07 -42.24 -23.51
N TYR A 89 0.14 -41.33 -23.20
CA TYR A 89 -0.10 -40.76 -21.86
C TYR A 89 -1.62 -40.58 -21.62
N VAL A 90 -2.04 -40.72 -20.35
CA VAL A 90 -3.43 -40.63 -19.88
C VAL A 90 -3.61 -39.37 -19.04
N SER A 91 -4.51 -38.49 -19.46
CA SER A 91 -4.75 -37.19 -18.82
C SER A 91 -5.94 -37.15 -17.87
N SER A 92 -6.81 -38.17 -17.87
CA SER A 92 -7.76 -38.38 -16.77
C SER A 92 -8.28 -39.82 -16.70
N ILE A 93 -8.68 -40.23 -15.49
CA ILE A 93 -9.46 -41.44 -15.22
C ILE A 93 -10.57 -41.06 -14.22
N ASP A 94 -11.81 -41.49 -14.50
CA ASP A 94 -13.07 -41.22 -13.78
C ASP A 94 -13.35 -39.76 -13.34
N GLY A 95 -12.74 -38.79 -14.01
CA GLY A 95 -12.88 -37.36 -13.66
C GLY A 95 -11.89 -36.88 -12.58
N GLU A 96 -10.83 -37.64 -12.33
CA GLU A 96 -9.57 -37.14 -11.80
C GLU A 96 -8.60 -36.88 -12.96
N THR A 97 -8.12 -35.64 -13.09
CA THR A 97 -7.36 -35.15 -14.25
C THR A 97 -5.92 -34.78 -13.89
N GLU A 98 -5.02 -34.79 -14.88
CA GLU A 98 -3.71 -34.16 -14.75
C GLU A 98 -3.88 -32.72 -14.23
N PHE A 99 -2.99 -32.29 -13.33
CA PHE A 99 -3.04 -30.97 -12.71
C PHE A 99 -4.20 -30.69 -11.73
N ASP A 100 -4.98 -31.71 -11.31
CA ASP A 100 -5.97 -31.59 -10.22
C ASP A 100 -5.34 -31.30 -8.85
N ARG A 101 -4.08 -31.68 -8.64
CA ARG A 101 -3.35 -31.56 -7.36
C ARG A 101 -1.94 -30.94 -7.56
N PRO A 102 -1.81 -29.71 -8.08
CA PRO A 102 -0.51 -29.09 -8.40
C PRO A 102 0.33 -28.85 -7.15
N GLN A 103 1.65 -28.97 -7.29
CA GLN A 103 2.57 -28.52 -6.25
C GLN A 103 2.60 -26.99 -6.17
N GLY A 104 2.41 -26.47 -4.96
CA GLY A 104 2.70 -25.08 -4.61
C GLY A 104 4.20 -24.75 -4.68
N PRO A 105 4.60 -23.54 -4.24
CA PRO A 105 6.00 -23.17 -4.17
C PRO A 105 6.78 -24.11 -3.23
N ASP A 106 8.10 -24.20 -3.42
CA ASP A 106 8.93 -24.84 -2.40
C ASP A 106 8.98 -24.01 -1.10
N LYS A 107 9.55 -24.63 -0.06
CA LYS A 107 9.77 -24.02 1.27
C LYS A 107 10.59 -22.73 1.28
N ASP A 108 11.25 -22.39 0.16
CA ASP A 108 12.07 -21.19 -0.02
C ASP A 108 11.38 -20.16 -0.95
N GLY A 109 10.12 -20.42 -1.35
CA GLY A 109 9.27 -19.53 -2.15
C GLY A 109 9.32 -19.75 -3.67
N ASN A 110 10.08 -20.71 -4.18
CA ASN A 110 10.25 -20.87 -5.63
C ASN A 110 9.07 -21.59 -6.28
N LYS A 111 8.54 -21.06 -7.38
CA LYS A 111 7.49 -21.73 -8.18
C LYS A 111 8.03 -23.05 -8.75
N ARG A 112 7.31 -24.15 -8.49
CA ARG A 112 7.58 -25.47 -9.08
C ARG A 112 6.89 -25.62 -10.44
N HIS A 113 7.29 -26.65 -11.19
CA HIS A 113 6.49 -27.11 -12.32
C HIS A 113 5.26 -27.87 -11.81
N ASN A 114 4.16 -27.76 -12.55
CA ASN A 114 2.92 -28.46 -12.23
C ASN A 114 3.00 -29.86 -12.84
N ASP A 115 3.41 -30.83 -12.01
CA ASP A 115 3.76 -32.18 -12.45
C ASP A 115 2.81 -33.25 -11.86
N SER A 116 1.57 -32.89 -11.46
CA SER A 116 0.60 -33.83 -10.92
C SER A 116 -0.19 -34.56 -12.01
N GLY A 117 -0.44 -35.86 -11.84
CA GLY A 117 -1.17 -36.64 -12.84
C GLY A 117 -1.02 -38.15 -12.68
N TRP A 118 -1.31 -38.86 -13.76
CA TRP A 118 -1.39 -40.32 -13.77
C TRP A 118 -0.06 -40.98 -14.11
N LYS A 119 0.34 -41.96 -13.31
CA LYS A 119 1.59 -42.73 -13.47
C LYS A 119 1.30 -44.23 -13.34
N TYR A 120 2.01 -45.06 -14.09
CA TYR A 120 1.79 -46.52 -14.13
C TYR A 120 3.09 -47.29 -13.87
N SER A 121 2.96 -48.45 -13.22
CA SER A 121 4.03 -49.42 -13.04
C SER A 121 3.60 -50.80 -13.53
N VAL A 122 4.58 -51.64 -13.88
CA VAL A 122 4.40 -53.05 -14.18
C VAL A 122 5.26 -53.85 -13.18
N ASN A 123 4.63 -54.71 -12.38
CA ASN A 123 5.24 -55.44 -11.27
C ASN A 123 6.02 -54.52 -10.30
N GLY A 124 5.48 -53.33 -10.01
CA GLY A 124 6.11 -52.30 -9.19
C GLY A 124 7.27 -51.53 -9.84
N VAL A 125 7.59 -51.79 -11.12
CA VAL A 125 8.61 -51.04 -11.87
C VAL A 125 7.93 -49.99 -12.75
N PHE A 126 8.29 -48.71 -12.57
CA PHE A 126 7.81 -47.60 -13.40
C PHE A 126 8.61 -47.52 -14.72
N PRO A 127 8.01 -47.73 -15.91
CA PRO A 127 8.75 -47.64 -17.17
C PRO A 127 9.17 -46.22 -17.54
N ASP A 128 10.25 -46.10 -18.32
CA ASP A 128 10.78 -44.83 -18.84
C ASP A 128 10.11 -44.38 -20.17
N HIS A 129 9.09 -45.12 -20.60
CA HIS A 129 8.42 -44.96 -21.88
C HIS A 129 6.88 -45.11 -21.77
N GLY A 130 6.17 -44.52 -22.72
CA GLY A 130 4.71 -44.47 -22.71
C GLY A 130 4.04 -45.82 -23.04
N LEU A 131 2.87 -46.03 -22.45
CA LEU A 131 2.05 -47.27 -22.43
C LEU A 131 1.69 -47.90 -23.78
N SER A 132 1.99 -47.26 -24.91
CA SER A 132 1.86 -47.85 -26.25
C SER A 132 3.11 -48.60 -26.74
N ALA A 133 4.20 -48.56 -25.96
CA ALA A 133 5.44 -49.29 -26.21
C ALA A 133 5.78 -50.32 -25.12
N GLU A 134 5.00 -50.37 -24.03
CA GLU A 134 5.08 -51.38 -22.98
C GLU A 134 4.08 -52.52 -23.26
N TYR A 135 4.52 -53.77 -23.07
CA TYR A 135 3.81 -54.96 -23.56
C TYR A 135 3.68 -56.05 -22.49
N ILE A 136 2.49 -56.61 -22.36
CA ILE A 136 2.14 -57.65 -21.40
C ILE A 136 2.66 -59.00 -21.91
N ASN A 137 3.53 -59.67 -21.17
CA ASN A 137 4.30 -60.82 -21.66
C ASN A 137 4.29 -62.06 -20.76
N MET A 138 3.91 -61.95 -19.49
CA MET A 138 3.90 -63.06 -18.54
C MET A 138 2.54 -63.20 -17.83
N ASP A 139 2.19 -64.44 -17.48
CA ASP A 139 1.02 -64.75 -16.67
C ASP A 139 1.28 -64.32 -15.22
N GLY A 140 0.34 -63.58 -14.62
CA GLY A 140 0.46 -63.00 -13.28
C GLY A 140 1.08 -61.60 -13.21
N GLU A 141 1.28 -60.89 -14.33
CA GLU A 141 1.77 -59.50 -14.31
C GLU A 141 0.78 -58.55 -13.61
N GLU A 142 1.30 -57.61 -12.83
CA GLU A 142 0.52 -56.58 -12.13
C GLU A 142 0.76 -55.21 -12.79
N ILE A 143 -0.31 -54.60 -13.31
CA ILE A 143 -0.31 -53.23 -13.82
C ILE A 143 -0.98 -52.34 -12.78
N HIS A 144 -0.21 -51.48 -12.12
CA HIS A 144 -0.71 -50.57 -11.08
C HIS A 144 -0.58 -49.11 -11.53
N TRP A 145 -1.73 -48.44 -11.62
CA TRP A 145 -1.85 -47.01 -11.86
C TRP A 145 -2.08 -46.27 -10.55
N ILE A 146 -1.33 -45.18 -10.36
CA ILE A 146 -1.45 -44.27 -9.22
C ILE A 146 -1.57 -42.82 -9.71
N TYR A 147 -2.34 -42.02 -8.99
CA TYR A 147 -2.23 -40.56 -9.08
C TYR A 147 -1.03 -40.07 -8.26
N VAL A 148 -0.21 -39.18 -8.82
CA VAL A 148 0.95 -38.57 -8.14
C VAL A 148 0.88 -37.05 -8.16
N VAL A 149 1.50 -36.40 -7.16
CA VAL A 149 1.62 -34.93 -7.10
C VAL A 149 2.90 -34.40 -7.75
N GLY A 150 3.84 -35.25 -8.12
CA GLY A 150 5.01 -34.90 -8.93
C GLY A 150 5.52 -36.06 -9.79
N ALA A 151 6.06 -35.75 -10.97
CA ALA A 151 6.51 -36.74 -11.95
C ALA A 151 7.53 -37.77 -11.41
N TRP A 152 8.32 -37.38 -10.39
CA TRP A 152 9.34 -38.22 -9.76
C TRP A 152 8.83 -39.10 -8.62
N ASP A 153 7.60 -38.88 -8.13
CA ASP A 153 7.03 -39.63 -7.01
C ASP A 153 6.75 -41.09 -7.42
N THR A 154 6.83 -42.00 -6.45
CA THR A 154 6.65 -43.45 -6.65
C THR A 154 5.64 -44.08 -5.69
N GLU A 155 5.02 -43.26 -4.85
CA GLU A 155 3.93 -43.59 -3.95
C GLU A 155 2.70 -42.79 -4.41
N GLY A 156 1.50 -43.38 -4.31
CA GLY A 156 0.26 -42.71 -4.70
C GLY A 156 -0.14 -41.61 -3.72
N PHE A 157 -0.68 -40.51 -4.25
CA PHE A 157 -1.28 -39.44 -3.44
C PHE A 157 -2.76 -39.73 -3.17
N ARG A 158 -3.21 -39.54 -1.92
CA ARG A 158 -4.58 -39.81 -1.47
C ARG A 158 -5.08 -38.72 -0.52
N ASP A 159 -6.19 -38.07 -0.90
CA ASP A 159 -6.90 -37.08 -0.08
C ASP A 159 -7.44 -37.69 1.22
N VAL A 160 -7.74 -36.82 2.18
CA VAL A 160 -8.58 -37.14 3.35
C VAL A 160 -10.06 -37.10 2.95
N ASP A 161 -10.75 -38.23 3.08
CA ASP A 161 -12.20 -38.35 2.87
C ASP A 161 -12.98 -37.69 4.03
N SER A 162 -12.50 -37.81 5.28
CA SER A 162 -13.13 -37.20 6.46
C SER A 162 -12.22 -37.12 7.68
N VAL A 163 -12.47 -36.13 8.55
CA VAL A 163 -11.99 -36.10 9.94
C VAL A 163 -13.14 -36.49 10.87
N LYS A 164 -12.84 -37.18 11.97
CA LYS A 164 -13.78 -37.44 13.06
C LYS A 164 -13.13 -37.17 14.42
N LEU A 165 -13.86 -36.56 15.34
CA LEU A 165 -13.46 -36.44 16.75
C LEU A 165 -13.99 -37.62 17.58
N ASP A 166 -13.30 -37.93 18.68
CA ASP A 166 -13.73 -38.89 19.70
C ASP A 166 -14.92 -38.37 20.54
N LYS A 167 -15.09 -37.05 20.64
CA LYS A 167 -16.14 -36.39 21.42
C LYS A 167 -16.79 -35.26 20.62
N GLU A 168 -18.13 -35.27 20.53
CA GLU A 168 -18.93 -34.21 19.90
C GLU A 168 -19.21 -33.01 20.83
N SER A 169 -19.00 -33.18 22.14
CA SER A 169 -19.10 -32.08 23.11
C SER A 169 -18.23 -32.29 24.35
N LEU A 170 -17.89 -31.19 25.02
CA LEU A 170 -17.21 -31.14 26.32
C LEU A 170 -17.97 -30.22 27.28
N ASN A 171 -18.04 -30.60 28.56
CA ASN A 171 -18.46 -29.72 29.65
C ASN A 171 -17.30 -29.64 30.64
N LEU A 172 -16.74 -28.45 30.84
CA LEU A 172 -15.51 -28.24 31.63
C LEU A 172 -15.71 -27.11 32.63
N ASP A 173 -15.30 -27.30 33.88
CA ASP A 173 -15.22 -26.19 34.83
C ASP A 173 -14.06 -25.23 34.47
N GLY A 174 -14.19 -23.95 34.82
CA GLY A 174 -13.15 -22.95 34.56
C GLY A 174 -11.76 -23.37 35.09
N GLY A 175 -10.77 -23.39 34.21
CA GLY A 175 -9.40 -23.85 34.49
C GLY A 175 -9.16 -25.35 34.30
N ALA A 176 -10.19 -26.15 34.01
CA ALA A 176 -10.05 -27.56 33.64
C ALA A 176 -9.59 -27.72 32.17
N SER A 177 -9.12 -28.92 31.83
CA SER A 177 -8.74 -29.28 30.45
C SER A 177 -9.01 -30.74 30.15
N ASP A 178 -9.42 -31.03 28.91
CA ASP A 178 -9.58 -32.38 28.37
C ASP A 178 -9.00 -32.42 26.94
N THR A 179 -8.68 -33.60 26.40
CA THR A 179 -8.09 -33.75 25.06
C THR A 179 -9.10 -34.35 24.09
N LEU A 180 -9.17 -33.76 22.89
CA LEU A 180 -9.89 -34.29 21.75
C LEU A 180 -8.94 -35.07 20.86
N THR A 181 -9.36 -36.24 20.37
CA THR A 181 -8.59 -37.08 19.46
C THR A 181 -9.21 -37.04 18.08
N ALA A 182 -8.53 -36.41 17.13
CA ALA A 182 -8.93 -36.43 15.72
C ALA A 182 -8.45 -37.71 15.04
N THR A 183 -9.37 -38.42 14.38
CA THR A 183 -9.13 -39.57 13.51
C THR A 183 -9.34 -39.16 12.07
N VAL A 184 -8.32 -39.36 11.24
CA VAL A 184 -8.36 -39.12 9.79
C VAL A 184 -8.78 -40.40 9.08
N ASN A 185 -9.70 -40.29 8.13
CA ASN A 185 -10.08 -41.36 7.22
C ASN A 185 -9.88 -40.89 5.76
N PRO A 186 -9.43 -41.78 4.87
CA PRO A 186 -9.11 -43.18 5.12
C PRO A 186 -7.77 -43.34 5.85
N SER A 187 -7.47 -44.54 6.37
CA SER A 187 -6.26 -44.78 7.17
C SER A 187 -4.96 -44.80 6.35
N ASP A 188 -5.06 -44.79 5.02
CA ASP A 188 -4.01 -44.72 4.02
C ASP A 188 -3.85 -43.33 3.36
N ALA A 189 -4.66 -42.33 3.75
CA ALA A 189 -4.52 -40.94 3.28
C ALA A 189 -3.06 -40.45 3.38
N THR A 190 -2.55 -39.75 2.37
CA THR A 190 -1.13 -39.36 2.33
C THR A 190 -0.77 -38.46 3.51
N ASP A 191 -1.67 -37.53 3.86
CA ASP A 191 -1.56 -36.69 5.05
C ASP A 191 -2.64 -36.96 6.09
N LYS A 192 -2.19 -36.89 7.35
CA LYS A 192 -3.00 -37.11 8.56
C LYS A 192 -2.79 -35.99 9.57
N GLY A 193 -2.31 -34.83 9.10
CA GLY A 193 -2.14 -33.64 9.91
C GLY A 193 -3.49 -33.02 10.27
N ILE A 194 -3.54 -32.35 11.41
CA ILE A 194 -4.73 -31.65 11.90
C ILE A 194 -4.31 -30.26 12.40
N ILE A 195 -4.98 -29.21 11.91
CA ILE A 195 -5.00 -27.90 12.56
C ILE A 195 -6.21 -27.86 13.50
N TRP A 196 -5.99 -27.30 14.69
CA TRP A 196 -7.01 -27.07 15.69
C TRP A 196 -7.29 -25.58 15.84
N SER A 197 -8.56 -25.21 16.00
CA SER A 197 -8.99 -23.83 16.29
C SER A 197 -10.19 -23.78 17.23
N SER A 198 -10.42 -22.61 17.85
CA SER A 198 -11.59 -22.33 18.68
C SER A 198 -12.40 -21.17 18.13
N SER A 199 -13.73 -21.23 18.23
CA SER A 199 -14.60 -20.10 17.90
C SER A 199 -14.59 -18.98 18.95
N ASP A 200 -14.13 -19.26 20.17
CA ASP A 200 -13.92 -18.25 21.22
C ASP A 200 -12.80 -18.71 22.17
N GLU A 201 -11.57 -18.26 21.89
CA GLU A 201 -10.40 -18.53 22.73
C GLU A 201 -10.48 -17.91 24.13
N LYS A 202 -11.38 -16.96 24.39
CA LYS A 202 -11.61 -16.40 25.74
C LYS A 202 -12.47 -17.31 26.59
N VAL A 203 -13.27 -18.18 25.98
CA VAL A 203 -14.03 -19.24 26.64
C VAL A 203 -13.20 -20.52 26.75
N ALA A 204 -12.64 -21.00 25.65
CA ALA A 204 -11.77 -22.18 25.64
C ALA A 204 -10.74 -22.13 24.50
N THR A 205 -9.49 -22.44 24.83
CA THR A 205 -8.39 -22.60 23.87
C THR A 205 -8.19 -24.07 23.51
N VAL A 206 -7.54 -24.34 22.38
CA VAL A 206 -7.09 -25.69 21.98
C VAL A 206 -5.65 -25.64 21.49
N ASP A 207 -4.81 -26.61 21.87
CA ASP A 207 -3.44 -26.72 21.37
C ASP A 207 -3.31 -27.70 20.18
N LYS A 208 -2.13 -27.74 19.56
CA LYS A 208 -1.80 -28.60 18.42
C LYS A 208 -1.94 -30.12 18.68
N THR A 209 -2.16 -30.54 19.92
CA THR A 209 -2.40 -31.94 20.30
C THR A 209 -3.88 -32.26 20.52
N GLY A 210 -4.78 -31.28 20.30
CA GLY A 210 -6.20 -31.38 20.58
C GLY A 210 -6.55 -31.14 22.05
N LYS A 211 -5.60 -30.67 22.88
CA LYS A 211 -5.88 -30.39 24.29
C LYS A 211 -6.67 -29.08 24.42
N VAL A 212 -7.94 -29.21 24.80
CA VAL A 212 -8.85 -28.10 25.09
C VAL A 212 -8.66 -27.65 26.54
N THR A 213 -8.50 -26.34 26.76
CA THR A 213 -8.40 -25.74 28.10
C THR A 213 -9.48 -24.68 28.30
N ALA A 214 -10.30 -24.85 29.33
CA ALA A 214 -11.41 -23.95 29.66
C ALA A 214 -10.92 -22.73 30.45
N LEU A 215 -11.30 -21.53 30.02
CA LEU A 215 -10.85 -20.26 30.60
C LEU A 215 -12.00 -19.47 31.26
N LYS A 216 -13.16 -19.37 30.61
CA LYS A 216 -14.27 -18.51 31.08
C LYS A 216 -15.63 -19.12 30.81
N ALA A 217 -16.59 -18.89 31.72
CA ALA A 217 -17.97 -19.36 31.58
C ALA A 217 -18.60 -18.90 30.26
N GLY A 218 -19.05 -19.85 29.44
CA GLY A 218 -19.54 -19.56 28.09
C GLY A 218 -19.66 -20.80 27.22
N LYS A 219 -19.67 -20.60 25.89
CA LYS A 219 -19.65 -21.66 24.89
C LYS A 219 -18.68 -21.34 23.76
N ALA A 220 -17.94 -22.34 23.31
CA ALA A 220 -17.06 -22.29 22.15
C ALA A 220 -17.22 -23.57 21.32
N THR A 221 -16.87 -23.51 20.04
CA THR A 221 -16.75 -24.68 19.17
C THR A 221 -15.28 -24.88 18.86
N ILE A 222 -14.75 -26.07 19.17
CA ILE A 222 -13.42 -26.49 18.77
C ILE A 222 -13.51 -27.22 17.43
N THR A 223 -12.69 -26.82 16.46
CA THR A 223 -12.64 -27.42 15.13
C THR A 223 -11.30 -28.12 14.91
N ALA A 224 -11.35 -29.35 14.43
CA ALA A 224 -10.24 -30.04 13.81
C ALA A 224 -10.41 -30.00 12.28
N ALA A 225 -9.45 -29.41 11.58
CA ALA A 225 -9.37 -29.40 10.13
C ALA A 225 -8.22 -30.28 9.66
N SER A 226 -8.46 -31.17 8.69
CA SER A 226 -7.36 -31.87 8.01
C SER A 226 -6.53 -30.90 7.18
N ILE A 227 -5.23 -31.17 7.09
CA ILE A 227 -4.30 -30.39 6.28
C ILE A 227 -3.55 -31.30 5.31
N ASP A 228 -3.31 -30.80 4.10
CA ASP A 228 -2.15 -31.23 3.34
C ASP A 228 -0.90 -30.76 4.11
N ASN A 229 -0.07 -31.73 4.44
CA ASN A 229 1.14 -31.62 5.25
C ASN A 229 2.34 -32.13 4.42
N THR A 230 2.13 -32.41 3.13
CA THR A 230 3.15 -32.93 2.23
C THR A 230 4.31 -31.96 2.11
N LYS A 231 5.42 -32.46 1.54
CA LYS A 231 6.53 -31.61 1.07
C LYS A 231 6.14 -30.75 -0.15
N HIS A 232 4.90 -30.84 -0.64
CA HIS A 232 4.42 -30.49 -1.97
C HIS A 232 3.21 -29.53 -1.99
N PHE A 233 2.83 -28.87 -0.88
CA PHE A 233 1.86 -27.74 -0.80
C PHE A 233 0.73 -27.79 -1.84
N VAL A 234 -0.18 -28.75 -1.76
CA VAL A 234 -1.14 -28.99 -2.84
C VAL A 234 -2.21 -27.89 -2.91
N ILE A 235 -2.32 -27.24 -4.07
CA ILE A 235 -3.43 -26.31 -4.35
C ILE A 235 -4.67 -27.08 -4.86
N ASN A 236 -5.87 -26.52 -4.62
CA ASN A 236 -7.18 -27.15 -4.86
C ASN A 236 -7.54 -28.32 -3.92
N TYR A 237 -6.87 -28.44 -2.76
CA TYR A 237 -7.31 -29.29 -1.66
C TYR A 237 -8.41 -28.62 -0.80
N THR A 238 -9.43 -29.37 -0.40
CA THR A 238 -10.51 -28.89 0.49
C THR A 238 -10.40 -29.59 1.86
N PRO A 239 -10.07 -28.86 2.95
CA PRO A 239 -10.02 -29.42 4.30
C PRO A 239 -11.33 -30.07 4.74
N GLN A 240 -11.22 -31.27 5.31
CA GLN A 240 -12.32 -31.95 5.99
C GLN A 240 -12.37 -31.50 7.46
N LEU A 241 -13.56 -31.15 7.93
CA LEU A 241 -13.77 -30.53 9.23
C LEU A 241 -14.55 -31.45 10.18
N ALA A 242 -14.13 -31.50 11.44
CA ALA A 242 -14.90 -32.08 12.54
C ALA A 242 -14.93 -31.12 13.73
N THR A 243 -16.06 -31.02 14.41
CA THR A 243 -16.28 -30.01 15.46
C THR A 243 -16.75 -30.62 16.78
N CYS A 244 -16.40 -29.96 17.89
CA CYS A 244 -16.79 -30.31 19.24
C CYS A 244 -17.33 -29.07 19.97
N ALA A 245 -18.55 -29.17 20.53
CA ALA A 245 -19.17 -28.09 21.27
C ALA A 245 -18.71 -28.08 22.74
N VAL A 246 -17.97 -27.05 23.14
CA VAL A 246 -17.47 -26.86 24.51
C VAL A 246 -18.38 -25.91 25.26
N THR A 247 -18.89 -26.34 26.41
CA THR A 247 -19.54 -25.47 27.40
C THR A 247 -18.65 -25.37 28.63
N VAL A 248 -18.42 -24.15 29.11
CA VAL A 248 -17.57 -23.89 30.28
C VAL A 248 -18.42 -23.41 31.46
N THR A 249 -18.22 -24.04 32.62
CA THR A 249 -18.92 -23.74 33.88
C THR A 249 -18.03 -23.00 34.87
N GLY A 250 -18.35 -21.73 35.12
CA GLY A 250 -17.52 -20.84 35.94
C GLY A 250 -16.27 -20.33 35.23
N ASP A 251 -15.61 -19.36 35.84
CA ASP A 251 -14.39 -18.75 35.30
C ASP A 251 -13.15 -19.41 35.94
N ALA A 252 -12.05 -19.50 35.19
CA ALA A 252 -10.80 -20.04 35.71
C ALA A 252 -10.30 -19.23 36.93
N PRO A 253 -9.69 -19.88 37.95
CA PRO A 253 -9.12 -19.17 39.09
C PRO A 253 -8.06 -18.17 38.64
N SER A 254 -8.32 -16.87 38.84
CA SER A 254 -7.37 -15.82 38.46
C SER A 254 -6.08 -15.95 39.27
N VAL A 255 -4.95 -15.95 38.56
CA VAL A 255 -3.61 -15.86 39.12
C VAL A 255 -3.22 -14.38 39.14
N PRO A 256 -3.20 -13.72 40.30
CA PRO A 256 -2.97 -12.28 40.39
C PRO A 256 -1.49 -11.94 40.15
N VAL A 257 -1.23 -10.72 39.72
CA VAL A 257 0.12 -10.18 39.54
C VAL A 257 0.85 -10.07 40.87
N ALA A 258 1.97 -10.77 41.00
CA ALA A 258 2.88 -10.67 42.14
C ALA A 258 3.89 -9.53 41.97
N GLY A 259 4.35 -9.25 40.74
CA GLY A 259 5.31 -8.19 40.45
C GLY A 259 5.49 -7.90 38.96
N ILE A 260 6.34 -6.92 38.66
CA ILE A 260 6.71 -6.51 37.30
C ILE A 260 8.18 -6.08 37.30
N THR A 261 8.89 -6.30 36.19
CA THR A 261 10.28 -5.84 35.98
C THR A 261 10.46 -5.21 34.60
N LEU A 262 11.48 -4.37 34.43
CA LEU A 262 11.88 -3.78 33.14
C LEU A 262 13.17 -4.43 32.65
N ASP A 263 13.30 -4.59 31.32
CA ASP A 263 14.44 -5.26 30.71
C ASP A 263 15.76 -4.49 30.80
N LYS A 264 15.70 -3.15 30.84
CA LYS A 264 16.88 -2.26 30.94
C LYS A 264 16.54 -0.85 31.41
N THR A 265 17.55 -0.14 31.91
CA THR A 265 17.64 1.34 31.83
C THR A 265 18.24 1.72 30.47
N GLY A 266 18.05 2.95 29.99
CA GLY A 266 18.64 3.35 28.70
C GLY A 266 18.86 4.83 28.49
N THR A 267 19.65 5.12 27.46
CA THR A 267 19.89 6.47 26.92
C THR A 267 19.28 6.55 25.53
N VAL A 268 18.67 7.68 25.18
CA VAL A 268 18.06 7.92 23.86
C VAL A 268 18.40 9.35 23.40
N ALA A 269 18.76 9.56 22.14
CA ALA A 269 18.97 10.91 21.64
C ALA A 269 17.62 11.63 21.42
N ALA A 270 17.59 12.95 21.56
CA ALA A 270 16.42 13.74 21.19
C ALA A 270 16.02 13.48 19.71
N GLY A 271 14.72 13.25 19.47
CA GLY A 271 14.19 12.83 18.17
C GLY A 271 14.42 11.35 17.81
N LYS A 272 14.84 10.50 18.76
CA LYS A 272 14.97 9.04 18.61
C LYS A 272 14.12 8.29 19.63
N THR A 273 13.99 6.98 19.43
CA THR A 273 13.20 6.08 20.27
C THR A 273 14.05 5.01 20.95
N LEU A 274 13.56 4.54 22.10
CA LEU A 274 14.10 3.46 22.92
C LEU A 274 12.92 2.57 23.33
N GLN A 275 12.88 1.33 22.83
CA GLN A 275 11.93 0.33 23.33
C GLN A 275 12.34 -0.10 24.73
N LEU A 276 11.43 -0.01 25.70
CA LEU A 276 11.52 -0.72 26.98
C LEU A 276 10.58 -1.93 26.94
N ASN A 277 11.00 -3.05 27.53
CA ASN A 277 10.14 -4.23 27.66
C ASN A 277 9.87 -4.51 29.13
N ALA A 278 8.62 -4.83 29.45
CA ALA A 278 8.20 -5.18 30.80
C ALA A 278 7.84 -6.67 30.90
N SER A 279 8.26 -7.33 31.98
CA SER A 279 7.88 -8.70 32.31
C SER A 279 6.98 -8.71 33.54
N VAL A 280 5.78 -9.28 33.41
CA VAL A 280 4.83 -9.46 34.52
C VAL A 280 5.06 -10.82 35.17
N GLN A 281 5.14 -10.85 36.50
CA GLN A 281 5.40 -12.06 37.28
C GLN A 281 4.23 -12.39 38.22
N PRO A 282 3.84 -13.67 38.37
CA PRO A 282 4.43 -14.84 37.71
C PRO A 282 4.10 -14.91 36.20
N ASP A 283 4.89 -15.67 35.43
CA ASP A 283 4.68 -15.88 33.99
C ASP A 283 3.31 -16.50 33.63
N ASN A 284 2.53 -16.99 34.60
CA ASN A 284 1.16 -17.47 34.42
C ASN A 284 0.07 -16.55 35.04
N ALA A 285 0.40 -15.29 35.36
CA ALA A 285 -0.61 -14.30 35.77
C ALA A 285 -1.72 -14.16 34.72
N THR A 286 -2.98 -14.10 35.17
CA THR A 286 -4.18 -14.14 34.31
C THR A 286 -4.44 -12.81 33.61
N ASP A 287 -4.11 -11.70 34.26
CA ASP A 287 -4.01 -10.38 33.65
C ASP A 287 -2.52 -9.96 33.64
N LYS A 288 -2.10 -9.38 32.52
CA LYS A 288 -0.74 -8.86 32.28
C LYS A 288 -0.76 -7.51 31.56
N ASN A 289 -1.91 -6.86 31.47
CA ASN A 289 -2.00 -5.54 30.88
C ASN A 289 -1.13 -4.56 31.66
N ILE A 290 -0.44 -3.68 30.91
CA ILE A 290 0.52 -2.72 31.46
C ILE A 290 0.20 -1.35 30.88
N SER A 291 -0.02 -0.38 31.76
CA SER A 291 -0.02 1.04 31.43
C SER A 291 1.40 1.62 31.56
N TRP A 292 1.76 2.53 30.66
CA TRP A 292 3.06 3.20 30.67
C TRP A 292 2.89 4.70 30.94
N THR A 293 3.79 5.26 31.75
CA THR A 293 3.78 6.68 32.12
C THR A 293 5.21 7.25 32.14
N SER A 294 5.31 8.57 31.94
CA SER A 294 6.55 9.33 32.10
C SER A 294 6.33 10.46 33.11
N ASP A 295 7.29 10.70 34.00
CA ASP A 295 7.25 11.85 34.93
C ASP A 295 7.44 13.21 34.23
N LYS A 296 7.99 13.22 33.01
CA LYS A 296 8.38 14.42 32.24
C LYS A 296 8.28 14.15 30.74
N THR A 297 7.07 14.22 30.20
CA THR A 297 6.79 14.00 28.77
C THR A 297 7.45 15.05 27.85
N ASP A 298 7.85 16.21 28.38
CA ASP A 298 8.63 17.23 27.67
C ASP A 298 10.12 16.88 27.52
N ILE A 299 10.61 15.93 28.33
CA ILE A 299 11.96 15.35 28.23
C ILE A 299 11.88 14.03 27.46
N ALA A 300 11.06 13.07 27.91
CA ALA A 300 10.80 11.84 27.19
C ALA A 300 9.34 11.40 27.32
N ALA A 301 8.66 11.20 26.20
CA ALA A 301 7.32 10.62 26.15
C ALA A 301 7.41 9.09 26.01
N VAL A 302 6.40 8.35 26.48
CA VAL A 302 6.29 6.89 26.29
C VAL A 302 4.90 6.55 25.76
N ASP A 303 4.81 5.59 24.84
CA ASP A 303 3.54 5.11 24.30
C ASP A 303 2.99 3.89 25.06
N LYS A 304 1.80 3.40 24.66
CA LYS A 304 1.17 2.21 25.26
C LYS A 304 1.99 0.91 25.12
N ASN A 305 2.98 0.89 24.24
CA ASN A 305 3.80 -0.29 23.93
C ASN A 305 5.18 -0.24 24.61
N GLY A 306 5.49 0.80 25.40
CA GLY A 306 6.81 0.99 26.02
C GLY A 306 7.86 1.63 25.09
N VAL A 307 7.46 2.21 23.95
CA VAL A 307 8.34 2.97 23.07
C VAL A 307 8.56 4.36 23.68
N VAL A 308 9.75 4.60 24.22
CA VAL A 308 10.14 5.89 24.79
C VAL A 308 10.74 6.77 23.70
N THR A 309 10.12 7.91 23.40
CA THR A 309 10.64 8.94 22.49
C THR A 309 11.39 10.01 23.27
N GLY A 310 12.66 10.23 22.97
CA GLY A 310 13.42 11.37 23.50
C GLY A 310 12.94 12.67 22.86
N VAL A 311 12.46 13.62 23.67
CA VAL A 311 11.92 14.91 23.22
C VAL A 311 12.95 16.03 23.41
N LYS A 312 13.63 16.06 24.56
CA LYS A 312 14.57 17.12 24.95
C LYS A 312 15.63 16.58 25.90
N GLU A 313 16.85 17.11 25.83
CA GLU A 313 17.95 16.72 26.71
C GLU A 313 17.59 16.83 28.21
N GLY A 314 17.91 15.79 28.98
CA GLY A 314 17.60 15.69 30.40
C GLY A 314 17.36 14.26 30.88
N THR A 315 16.62 14.09 31.99
CA THR A 315 16.28 12.77 32.54
C THR A 315 14.81 12.67 32.94
N ALA A 316 14.12 11.65 32.42
CA ALA A 316 12.75 11.31 32.75
C ALA A 316 12.68 9.93 33.42
N THR A 317 11.68 9.73 34.27
CA THR A 317 11.38 8.44 34.91
C THR A 317 10.22 7.80 34.15
N ILE A 318 10.49 6.68 33.48
CA ILE A 318 9.47 5.90 32.77
C ILE A 318 9.01 4.78 33.69
N THR A 319 7.69 4.66 33.90
CA THR A 319 7.08 3.67 34.81
C THR A 319 6.04 2.83 34.08
N ALA A 320 6.24 1.52 34.11
CA ALA A 320 5.27 0.51 33.73
C ALA A 320 4.45 0.11 34.97
N THR A 321 3.12 0.04 34.84
CA THR A 321 2.18 -0.30 35.92
C THR A 321 1.19 -1.37 35.45
N THR A 322 1.10 -2.51 36.14
CA THR A 322 0.13 -3.56 35.80
C THR A 322 -1.29 -3.16 36.19
N GLU A 323 -2.28 -3.43 35.32
CA GLU A 323 -3.68 -3.10 35.59
C GLU A 323 -4.23 -3.93 36.77
N ASP A 324 -4.02 -5.25 36.76
CA ASP A 324 -4.18 -6.08 37.97
C ASP A 324 -3.06 -5.81 38.98
N GLY A 325 -3.43 -5.83 40.27
CA GLY A 325 -2.51 -5.74 41.40
C GLY A 325 -1.77 -4.40 41.56
N GLN A 326 -1.85 -3.48 40.59
CA GLN A 326 -1.19 -2.16 40.58
C GLN A 326 0.30 -2.23 40.94
N LYS A 327 1.05 -3.18 40.33
CA LYS A 327 2.49 -3.32 40.54
C LYS A 327 3.24 -2.39 39.59
N THR A 328 4.30 -1.76 40.08
CA THR A 328 5.09 -0.79 39.30
C THR A 328 6.54 -1.23 39.13
N ALA A 329 7.09 -0.98 37.93
CA ALA A 329 8.53 -1.01 37.69
C ALA A 329 8.91 0.26 36.93
N ALA A 330 9.97 0.93 37.39
CA ALA A 330 10.39 2.22 36.86
C ALA A 330 11.88 2.22 36.52
N CYS A 331 12.24 2.95 35.46
CA CYS A 331 13.62 3.21 35.08
C CYS A 331 13.84 4.69 34.74
N THR A 332 15.02 5.21 35.02
CA THR A 332 15.42 6.52 34.49
C THR A 332 15.89 6.36 33.05
N VAL A 333 15.24 7.07 32.13
CA VAL A 333 15.73 7.27 30.77
C VAL A 333 16.46 8.60 30.70
N THR A 334 17.71 8.55 30.24
CA THR A 334 18.49 9.75 29.96
C THR A 334 18.30 10.14 28.51
N VAL A 335 17.81 11.34 28.25
CA VAL A 335 17.76 11.88 26.89
C VAL A 335 19.04 12.66 26.65
N SER A 336 19.90 12.15 25.78
CA SER A 336 21.12 12.85 25.38
C SER A 336 20.81 13.97 24.40
N GLY A 337 21.67 14.99 24.40
CA GLY A 337 21.70 15.99 23.34
C GLY A 337 21.76 15.32 21.95
N SER A 338 21.20 16.01 20.95
CA SER A 338 21.07 15.49 19.60
C SER A 338 22.44 15.24 18.95
N ASP A 339 22.72 13.99 18.56
CA ASP A 339 23.84 13.59 17.67
C ASP A 339 23.66 14.04 16.21
N THR A 340 22.97 15.17 16.01
CA THR A 340 23.36 16.10 14.95
C THR A 340 24.83 16.45 15.12
N PRO A 341 25.69 16.38 14.07
CA PRO A 341 27.04 16.90 14.15
C PRO A 341 27.00 18.34 14.66
N SER A 342 27.58 18.59 15.84
CA SER A 342 27.61 19.94 16.42
C SER A 342 28.24 20.88 15.40
N VAL A 343 27.45 21.83 14.91
CA VAL A 343 27.92 22.82 13.94
C VAL A 343 28.65 23.89 14.76
N PRO A 344 30.00 23.91 14.74
CA PRO A 344 30.76 24.75 15.65
C PRO A 344 30.65 26.21 15.22
N VAL A 345 30.76 27.13 16.18
CA VAL A 345 30.86 28.55 15.86
C VAL A 345 32.14 28.82 15.06
N THR A 346 31.99 29.14 13.78
CA THR A 346 33.10 29.55 12.92
C THR A 346 33.43 31.02 13.07
N GLY A 347 32.41 31.86 13.32
CA GLY A 347 32.58 33.31 13.54
C GLY A 347 31.41 33.98 14.26
N ILE A 348 31.61 35.24 14.59
CA ILE A 348 30.60 36.15 15.15
C ILE A 348 30.79 37.53 14.51
N THR A 349 29.70 38.26 14.30
CA THR A 349 29.70 39.66 13.81
C THR A 349 28.80 40.53 14.68
N LEU A 350 29.02 41.84 14.64
CA LEU A 350 28.15 42.85 15.26
C LEU A 350 27.40 43.61 14.18
N ASP A 351 26.15 43.97 14.46
CA ASP A 351 25.27 44.60 13.47
C ASP A 351 25.70 46.03 13.12
N LYS A 352 26.40 46.73 14.03
CA LYS A 352 26.92 48.10 13.82
C LYS A 352 28.00 48.49 14.82
N THR A 353 28.80 49.48 14.44
CA THR A 353 29.44 50.44 15.38
C THR A 353 28.43 51.52 15.74
N GLY A 354 28.60 52.28 16.83
CA GLY A 354 27.66 53.37 17.11
C GLY A 354 28.14 54.44 18.08
N THR A 355 27.45 55.57 18.03
CA THR A 355 27.55 56.66 19.00
C THR A 355 26.31 56.64 19.90
N VAL A 356 26.49 56.91 21.19
CA VAL A 356 25.40 57.01 22.17
C VAL A 356 25.60 58.26 23.02
N ALA A 357 24.56 59.06 23.26
CA ALA A 357 24.71 60.21 24.15
C ALA A 357 24.77 59.76 25.63
N ALA A 358 25.46 60.52 26.49
CA ALA A 358 25.51 60.23 27.92
C ALA A 358 24.09 60.16 28.53
N GLY A 359 23.81 59.11 29.29
CA GLY A 359 22.48 58.80 29.84
C GLY A 359 21.50 58.15 28.87
N LYS A 360 21.92 57.78 27.65
CA LYS A 360 21.11 57.03 26.67
C LYS A 360 21.64 55.61 26.45
N THR A 361 20.88 54.80 25.72
CA THR A 361 21.21 53.41 25.40
C THR A 361 21.31 53.16 23.89
N LEU A 362 22.22 52.28 23.51
CA LEU A 362 22.44 51.76 22.16
C LEU A 362 22.36 50.23 22.21
N GLN A 363 21.35 49.63 21.59
CA GLN A 363 21.30 48.18 21.41
C GLN A 363 22.32 47.78 20.34
N LEU A 364 23.27 46.90 20.67
CA LEU A 364 24.07 46.16 19.71
C LEU A 364 23.46 44.77 19.52
N ASN A 365 23.39 44.29 18.29
CA ASN A 365 22.97 42.91 17.98
C ASN A 365 24.18 42.14 17.47
N ALA A 366 24.27 40.86 17.81
CA ALA A 366 25.37 40.01 17.41
C ALA A 366 24.86 38.77 16.65
N SER A 367 25.43 38.47 15.49
CA SER A 367 25.10 37.29 14.69
C SER A 367 26.20 36.25 14.80
N VAL A 368 25.82 35.00 15.05
CA VAL A 368 26.72 33.86 15.22
C VAL A 368 26.65 32.99 13.98
N GLN A 369 27.82 32.71 13.39
CA GLN A 369 27.97 32.01 12.12
C GLN A 369 28.59 30.61 12.31
N PRO A 370 28.15 29.60 11.52
CA PRO A 370 27.07 29.68 10.53
C PRO A 370 25.68 29.81 11.18
N ASP A 371 24.64 30.15 10.41
CA ASP A 371 23.30 30.39 10.96
C ASP A 371 22.64 29.15 11.59
N ASN A 372 23.16 27.95 11.34
CA ASN A 372 22.77 26.70 11.99
C ASN A 372 23.75 26.24 13.10
N ALA A 373 24.64 27.11 13.59
CA ALA A 373 25.55 26.81 14.70
C ALA A 373 24.78 26.35 15.96
N THR A 374 25.22 25.25 16.57
CA THR A 374 24.43 24.52 17.59
C THR A 374 24.37 25.25 18.94
N ASN A 375 25.40 26.02 19.30
CA ASN A 375 25.37 26.93 20.44
C ASN A 375 25.63 28.37 19.96
N LYS A 376 24.63 29.25 20.13
CA LYS A 376 24.70 30.68 19.80
C LYS A 376 24.74 31.60 21.03
N ASN A 377 25.07 31.09 22.22
CA ASN A 377 25.20 31.92 23.42
C ASN A 377 26.35 32.92 23.31
N ILE A 378 26.12 34.14 23.81
CA ILE A 378 27.05 35.27 23.71
C ILE A 378 27.20 35.93 25.09
N SER A 379 28.44 36.25 25.43
CA SER A 379 28.80 37.07 26.59
C SER A 379 29.30 38.44 26.12
N TRP A 380 28.91 39.49 26.82
CA TRP A 380 29.24 40.87 26.48
C TRP A 380 30.18 41.50 27.52
N THR A 381 31.17 42.26 27.07
CA THR A 381 32.11 42.99 27.92
C THR A 381 32.39 44.39 27.36
N SER A 382 32.84 45.30 28.23
CA SER A 382 33.33 46.64 27.89
C SER A 382 34.72 46.82 28.50
N ASP A 383 35.64 47.45 27.77
CA ASP A 383 36.97 47.79 28.29
C ASP A 383 36.96 48.95 29.31
N LYS A 384 35.91 49.80 29.27
CA LYS A 384 35.75 51.02 30.07
C LYS A 384 34.29 51.24 30.45
N THR A 385 33.83 50.53 31.48
CA THR A 385 32.44 50.60 31.97
C THR A 385 32.05 51.96 32.57
N ASP A 386 33.03 52.80 32.92
CA ASP A 386 32.85 54.19 33.35
C ASP A 386 32.59 55.17 32.20
N ILE A 387 32.90 54.76 30.96
CA ILE A 387 32.59 55.47 29.72
C ILE A 387 31.31 54.88 29.11
N ALA A 388 31.29 53.57 28.84
CA ALA A 388 30.09 52.87 28.40
C ALA A 388 29.98 51.46 29.01
N ALA A 389 28.88 51.19 29.71
CA ALA A 389 28.57 49.89 30.28
C ALA A 389 27.69 49.08 29.32
N VAL A 390 27.90 47.77 29.19
CA VAL A 390 27.05 46.87 28.39
C VAL A 390 26.40 45.82 29.28
N ASP A 391 25.12 45.53 29.02
CA ASP A 391 24.39 44.48 29.73
C ASP A 391 24.50 43.11 29.03
N LYS A 392 23.94 42.07 29.65
CA LYS A 392 23.95 40.70 29.10
C LYS A 392 23.23 40.54 27.75
N ASN A 393 22.40 41.50 27.35
CA ASN A 393 21.58 41.49 26.15
C ASN A 393 22.19 42.35 25.01
N GLY A 394 23.36 42.96 25.21
CA GLY A 394 23.98 43.87 24.25
C GLY A 394 23.48 45.32 24.32
N VAL A 395 22.74 45.70 25.37
CA VAL A 395 22.33 47.09 25.60
C VAL A 395 23.52 47.87 26.16
N VAL A 396 24.09 48.77 25.37
CA VAL A 396 25.18 49.65 25.78
C VAL A 396 24.62 50.97 26.31
N THR A 397 24.87 51.28 27.59
CA THR A 397 24.52 52.56 28.22
C THR A 397 25.71 53.51 28.17
N GLY A 398 25.53 54.70 27.59
CA GLY A 398 26.54 55.76 27.64
C GLY A 398 26.59 56.39 29.03
N VAL A 399 27.74 56.31 29.71
CA VAL A 399 27.93 56.79 31.09
C VAL A 399 28.62 58.15 31.10
N LYS A 400 29.68 58.32 30.31
CA LYS A 400 30.52 59.53 30.26
C LYS A 400 31.15 59.70 28.88
N GLU A 401 31.33 60.95 28.45
CA GLU A 401 31.98 61.28 27.18
C GLU A 401 33.38 60.61 27.03
N GLY A 402 33.61 59.99 25.87
CA GLY A 402 34.83 59.24 25.57
C GLY A 402 34.58 58.07 24.61
N THR A 403 35.50 57.09 24.57
CA THR A 403 35.35 55.88 23.74
C THR A 403 35.64 54.60 24.53
N ALA A 404 34.77 53.60 24.37
CA ALA A 404 34.90 52.26 24.93
C ALA A 404 34.82 51.20 23.83
N THR A 405 35.48 50.08 24.01
CA THR A 405 35.41 48.92 23.11
C THR A 405 34.47 47.89 23.74
N ILE A 406 33.35 47.63 23.06
CA ILE A 406 32.37 46.63 23.45
C ILE A 406 32.66 45.34 22.69
N THR A 407 32.82 44.22 23.40
CA THR A 407 33.18 42.93 22.82
C THR A 407 32.11 41.89 23.12
N ALA A 408 31.58 41.26 22.07
CA ALA A 408 30.76 40.07 22.13
C ALA A 408 31.65 38.83 21.95
N THR A 409 31.58 37.88 22.88
CA THR A 409 32.34 36.63 22.86
C THR A 409 31.39 35.44 22.91
N THR A 410 31.47 34.54 21.93
CA THR A 410 30.62 33.33 21.88
C THR A 410 31.03 32.32 22.94
N GLU A 411 30.04 31.60 23.48
CA GLU A 411 30.30 30.58 24.49
C GLU A 411 31.02 29.36 23.89
N ASP A 412 30.52 28.85 22.76
CA ASP A 412 31.24 27.89 21.92
C ASP A 412 32.31 28.59 21.05
N GLY A 413 33.40 27.88 20.73
CA GLY A 413 34.46 28.31 19.81
C GLY A 413 35.29 29.53 20.25
N LYS A 414 34.88 30.22 21.33
CA LYS A 414 35.41 31.49 21.86
C LYS A 414 35.75 32.52 20.77
N LYS A 415 34.84 32.70 19.81
CA LYS A 415 34.97 33.72 18.76
C LYS A 415 34.58 35.08 19.34
N THR A 416 35.26 36.13 18.91
CA THR A 416 35.08 37.50 19.42
C THR A 416 34.77 38.47 18.28
N ALA A 417 33.75 39.29 18.45
CA ALA A 417 33.53 40.48 17.62
C ALA A 417 33.51 41.70 18.54
N ALA A 418 34.23 42.75 18.17
CA ALA A 418 34.34 43.97 18.96
C ALA A 418 34.04 45.20 18.12
N CYS A 419 33.37 46.19 18.71
CA CYS A 419 33.18 47.50 18.11
C CYS A 419 33.59 48.61 19.09
N THR A 420 34.00 49.76 18.56
CA THR A 420 34.15 50.96 19.38
C THR A 420 32.79 51.65 19.48
N VAL A 421 32.38 51.96 20.70
CA VAL A 421 31.26 52.84 21.00
C VAL A 421 31.80 54.18 21.48
N THR A 422 31.38 55.24 20.81
CA THR A 422 31.69 56.62 21.20
C THR A 422 30.55 57.17 22.03
N VAL A 423 30.85 57.74 23.19
CA VAL A 423 29.86 58.41 24.02
C VAL A 423 29.96 59.92 23.80
N SER A 424 28.89 60.53 23.30
CA SER A 424 28.84 61.97 22.99
C SER A 424 28.22 62.80 24.12
N GLY A 425 28.69 64.04 24.26
CA GLY A 425 28.12 65.02 25.19
C GLY A 425 26.78 65.65 24.74
N SER A 426 26.24 65.25 23.58
CA SER A 426 25.00 65.83 23.01
C SER A 426 24.16 64.83 22.21
N ASP A 427 22.83 65.03 22.24
CA ASP A 427 21.81 64.29 21.48
C ASP A 427 21.81 64.70 19.98
N THR A 428 22.79 64.23 19.21
CA THR A 428 22.74 64.22 17.74
C THR A 428 22.54 62.78 17.24
N PRO A 429 21.48 62.47 16.44
CA PRO A 429 21.22 61.12 15.97
C PRO A 429 22.39 60.51 15.16
N PRO A 430 22.59 59.18 15.21
CA PRO A 430 23.55 58.50 14.35
C PRO A 430 23.15 58.63 12.87
N ALA A 431 24.14 58.60 11.98
CA ALA A 431 23.91 58.62 10.53
C ALA A 431 23.15 57.36 10.07
N PRO A 432 22.32 57.44 9.01
CA PRO A 432 21.59 56.29 8.48
C PRO A 432 22.52 55.18 8.00
N VAL A 433 22.12 53.92 8.23
CA VAL A 433 22.85 52.73 7.76
C VAL A 433 22.45 52.46 6.32
N SER A 434 23.40 52.61 5.40
CA SER A 434 23.14 52.40 3.97
C SER A 434 23.11 50.92 3.56
N VAL A 435 22.29 50.61 2.55
CA VAL A 435 22.23 49.30 1.89
C VAL A 435 23.57 48.96 1.22
N THR A 436 24.08 47.75 1.49
CA THR A 436 25.30 47.19 0.89
C THR A 436 25.00 46.18 -0.22
N GLY A 437 23.88 45.45 -0.16
CA GLY A 437 23.51 44.45 -1.16
C GLY A 437 22.04 44.03 -1.13
N VAL A 438 21.64 43.22 -2.11
CA VAL A 438 20.31 42.59 -2.21
C VAL A 438 20.44 41.22 -2.88
N THR A 439 19.58 40.26 -2.55
CA THR A 439 19.49 38.92 -3.17
C THR A 439 18.04 38.54 -3.47
N LEU A 440 17.84 37.48 -4.27
CA LEU A 440 16.52 36.93 -4.62
C LEU A 440 16.39 35.49 -4.14
N ASP A 441 15.16 35.07 -3.81
CA ASP A 441 14.88 33.75 -3.24
C ASP A 441 14.98 32.59 -4.24
N LYS A 442 14.72 32.83 -5.54
CA LYS A 442 14.77 31.81 -6.59
C LYS A 442 14.84 32.39 -8.01
N THR A 443 15.29 31.58 -8.96
CA THR A 443 14.95 31.69 -10.39
C THR A 443 13.67 30.91 -10.68
N GLY A 444 12.93 31.22 -11.75
CA GLY A 444 11.72 30.45 -12.07
C GLY A 444 11.23 30.55 -13.51
N THR A 445 10.41 29.58 -13.88
CA THR A 445 9.63 29.53 -15.12
C THR A 445 8.21 30.02 -14.82
N VAL A 446 7.58 30.71 -15.77
CA VAL A 446 6.16 31.10 -15.68
C VAL A 446 5.47 30.88 -17.02
N ILE A 447 4.22 30.44 -17.01
CA ILE A 447 3.40 30.29 -18.22
C ILE A 447 2.78 31.64 -18.60
N VAL A 448 2.60 31.92 -19.90
CA VAL A 448 1.82 33.08 -20.36
C VAL A 448 0.46 33.16 -19.67
N GLY A 449 0.10 34.33 -19.14
CA GLY A 449 -1.13 34.56 -18.38
C GLY A 449 -1.12 34.02 -16.93
N LYS A 450 0.00 33.47 -16.45
CA LYS A 450 0.21 33.05 -15.04
C LYS A 450 1.23 33.93 -14.34
N THR A 451 1.36 33.75 -13.02
CA THR A 451 2.23 34.54 -12.14
C THR A 451 3.25 33.71 -11.37
N LEU A 452 4.35 34.35 -11.01
CA LEU A 452 5.45 33.83 -10.18
C LEU A 452 5.83 34.91 -9.15
N GLN A 453 5.70 34.61 -7.86
CA GLN A 453 6.17 35.52 -6.80
C GLN A 453 7.68 35.36 -6.59
N LEU A 454 8.43 36.45 -6.70
CA LEU A 454 9.83 36.55 -6.27
C LEU A 454 9.93 37.31 -4.94
N ASN A 455 10.89 36.97 -4.09
CA ASN A 455 11.14 37.68 -2.84
C ASN A 455 12.58 38.22 -2.82
N ALA A 456 12.75 39.47 -2.39
CA ALA A 456 14.05 40.12 -2.29
C ALA A 456 14.49 40.29 -0.82
N SER A 457 15.75 39.97 -0.52
CA SER A 457 16.35 40.18 0.81
C SER A 457 17.41 41.28 0.73
N VAL A 458 17.31 42.30 1.59
CA VAL A 458 18.14 43.51 1.55
C VAL A 458 19.14 43.50 2.71
N GLN A 459 20.42 43.72 2.39
CA GLN A 459 21.54 43.65 3.32
C GLN A 459 22.26 45.01 3.48
N PRO A 460 22.72 45.38 4.68
CA PRO A 460 22.60 44.63 5.94
C PRO A 460 21.15 44.63 6.47
N ASP A 461 20.84 43.69 7.37
CA ASP A 461 19.49 43.56 7.91
C ASP A 461 19.00 44.74 8.79
N ASN A 462 19.89 45.68 9.12
CA ASN A 462 19.57 46.94 9.79
C ASN A 462 19.70 48.19 8.88
N ALA A 463 19.76 48.01 7.56
CA ALA A 463 19.71 49.12 6.60
C ALA A 463 18.46 50.00 6.83
N THR A 464 18.64 51.32 6.78
CA THR A 464 17.62 52.30 7.21
C THR A 464 16.49 52.49 6.19
N ASN A 465 16.75 52.24 4.89
CA ASN A 465 15.71 52.03 3.89
C ASN A 465 15.90 50.63 3.27
N LYS A 466 14.86 49.79 3.31
CA LYS A 466 14.83 48.45 2.69
C LYS A 466 13.91 48.36 1.47
N ASN A 467 13.36 49.48 0.99
CA ASN A 467 12.45 49.47 -0.16
C ASN A 467 13.15 48.94 -1.42
N VAL A 468 12.45 48.06 -2.14
CA VAL A 468 12.89 47.46 -3.39
C VAL A 468 11.91 47.84 -4.49
N SER A 469 12.43 48.52 -5.52
CA SER A 469 11.76 48.71 -6.80
C SER A 469 12.04 47.51 -7.72
N TRP A 470 11.08 47.16 -8.57
CA TRP A 470 11.18 46.02 -9.48
C TRP A 470 11.07 46.47 -10.94
N THR A 471 11.93 45.92 -11.80
CA THR A 471 11.90 46.17 -13.24
C THR A 471 12.09 44.87 -14.03
N SER A 472 11.64 44.87 -15.29
CA SER A 472 11.89 43.81 -16.26
C SER A 472 12.58 44.42 -17.48
N ASP A 473 13.58 43.73 -18.04
CA ASP A 473 14.22 44.17 -19.28
C ASP A 473 13.29 44.08 -20.51
N LYS A 474 12.24 43.25 -20.43
CA LYS A 474 11.30 42.92 -21.51
C LYS A 474 9.89 42.72 -20.93
N THR A 475 9.20 43.82 -20.66
CA THR A 475 7.83 43.81 -20.12
C THR A 475 6.80 43.20 -21.09
N ASP A 476 7.13 43.06 -22.38
CA ASP A 476 6.30 42.33 -23.36
C ASP A 476 6.46 40.81 -23.26
N ILE A 477 7.52 40.31 -22.59
CA ILE A 477 7.76 38.90 -22.29
C ILE A 477 7.34 38.58 -20.86
N ALA A 478 7.87 39.29 -19.87
CA ALA A 478 7.46 39.19 -18.47
C ALA A 478 7.28 40.57 -17.85
N ALA A 479 6.09 40.88 -17.34
CA ALA A 479 5.85 42.07 -16.52
C ALA A 479 6.11 41.75 -15.04
N VAL A 480 6.57 42.72 -14.24
CA VAL A 480 6.70 42.56 -12.79
C VAL A 480 6.02 43.72 -12.07
N ASP A 481 5.32 43.44 -10.98
CA ASP A 481 4.65 44.44 -10.16
C ASP A 481 5.55 44.96 -9.03
N LYS A 482 5.08 45.98 -8.30
CA LYS A 482 5.81 46.59 -7.17
C LYS A 482 6.09 45.65 -5.98
N ASN A 483 5.46 44.47 -5.94
CA ASN A 483 5.56 43.49 -4.86
C ASN A 483 6.41 42.27 -5.27
N GLY A 484 7.00 42.26 -6.47
CA GLY A 484 7.76 41.12 -7.00
C GLY A 484 6.90 40.02 -7.64
N VAL A 485 5.62 40.28 -7.93
CA VAL A 485 4.77 39.36 -8.72
C VAL A 485 5.13 39.51 -10.19
N VAL A 486 5.72 38.47 -10.78
CA VAL A 486 6.06 38.40 -12.20
C VAL A 486 4.94 37.72 -12.97
N THR A 487 4.35 38.41 -13.94
CA THR A 487 3.33 37.87 -14.86
C THR A 487 3.97 37.50 -16.19
N GLY A 488 3.75 36.26 -16.66
CA GLY A 488 4.12 35.85 -18.02
C GLY A 488 3.22 36.52 -19.06
N VAL A 489 3.80 37.23 -20.03
CA VAL A 489 3.07 37.99 -21.07
C VAL A 489 3.22 37.34 -22.44
N LYS A 490 4.41 36.83 -22.78
CA LYS A 490 4.73 36.20 -24.08
C LYS A 490 5.93 35.26 -23.93
N GLU A 491 6.00 34.24 -24.77
CA GLU A 491 7.13 33.31 -24.80
C GLU A 491 8.49 34.02 -24.98
N GLY A 492 9.47 33.63 -24.18
CA GLY A 492 10.85 34.11 -24.24
C GLY A 492 11.54 34.11 -22.88
N THR A 493 12.64 34.85 -22.76
CA THR A 493 13.32 35.08 -21.48
C THR A 493 13.39 36.57 -21.16
N ALA A 494 13.08 36.93 -19.92
CA ALA A 494 13.18 38.28 -19.40
C ALA A 494 14.07 38.30 -18.15
N THR A 495 14.82 39.37 -17.96
CA THR A 495 15.63 39.61 -16.77
C THR A 495 14.83 40.47 -15.80
N ILE A 496 14.38 39.88 -14.70
CA ILE A 496 13.73 40.62 -13.62
C ILE A 496 14.81 41.13 -12.67
N THR A 497 14.75 42.43 -12.35
CA THR A 497 15.73 43.12 -11.52
C THR A 497 15.04 43.72 -10.29
N ALA A 498 15.47 43.32 -9.11
CA ALA A 498 15.19 44.01 -7.85
C ALA A 498 16.25 45.09 -7.64
N THR A 499 15.85 46.36 -7.48
CA THR A 499 16.73 47.51 -7.23
C THR A 499 16.33 48.20 -5.94
N THR A 500 17.24 48.25 -4.97
CA THR A 500 17.06 48.95 -3.70
C THR A 500 17.08 50.46 -3.87
N GLU A 501 16.16 51.17 -3.20
CA GLU A 501 16.04 52.65 -3.28
C GLU A 501 17.23 53.39 -2.64
N ASP A 502 17.83 52.79 -1.61
CA ASP A 502 19.08 53.25 -1.02
C ASP A 502 20.24 52.41 -1.53
N GLY A 503 21.41 53.03 -1.69
CA GLY A 503 22.62 52.40 -2.23
C GLY A 503 22.55 51.94 -3.69
N GLN A 504 21.36 51.94 -4.34
CA GLN A 504 21.10 51.49 -5.71
C GLN A 504 21.66 50.09 -6.02
N LYS A 505 21.56 49.16 -5.06
CA LYS A 505 22.03 47.77 -5.24
C LYS A 505 21.00 46.95 -6.00
N THR A 506 21.47 46.12 -6.92
CA THR A 506 20.64 45.28 -7.79
C THR A 506 20.86 43.79 -7.54
N ALA A 507 19.77 43.02 -7.66
CA ALA A 507 19.79 41.57 -7.83
C ALA A 507 18.96 41.22 -9.07
N VAL A 508 19.41 40.23 -9.83
CA VAL A 508 18.79 39.81 -11.10
C VAL A 508 18.47 38.32 -11.11
N CYS A 509 17.35 37.96 -11.73
CA CYS A 509 17.08 36.59 -12.13
C CYS A 509 16.53 36.55 -13.56
N THR A 510 16.95 35.57 -14.35
CA THR A 510 16.27 35.25 -15.60
C THR A 510 14.98 34.52 -15.27
N VAL A 511 13.85 35.06 -15.73
CA VAL A 511 12.57 34.37 -15.78
C VAL A 511 12.36 33.88 -17.21
N THR A 512 12.18 32.56 -17.33
CA THR A 512 11.77 31.95 -18.60
C THR A 512 10.25 31.97 -18.67
N VAL A 513 9.71 32.76 -19.58
CA VAL A 513 8.28 32.72 -19.89
C VAL A 513 8.08 31.68 -20.97
N GLN A 514 7.47 30.56 -20.61
CA GLN A 514 7.04 29.58 -21.59
C GLN A 514 5.69 30.02 -22.15
N SER A 515 5.50 29.82 -23.45
CA SER A 515 4.17 29.83 -24.05
C SER A 515 3.22 28.95 -23.25
N ASP A 516 1.94 29.30 -23.22
CA ASP A 516 0.92 28.36 -22.77
C ASP A 516 0.87 27.21 -23.78
N ASN A 517 1.58 26.13 -23.45
CA ASN A 517 1.66 24.92 -24.27
C ASN A 517 0.35 24.13 -24.22
N SER A 518 -0.67 24.62 -23.52
CA SER A 518 -2.03 24.42 -24.01
C SER A 518 -2.25 25.15 -25.34
N LYS A 519 -1.92 24.41 -26.42
CA LYS A 519 -2.94 24.19 -27.46
C LYS A 519 -4.28 23.99 -26.76
N ALA A 520 -5.39 24.42 -27.36
CA ALA A 520 -6.72 24.16 -26.81
C ALA A 520 -7.08 22.65 -26.91
N TYR A 521 -6.38 21.81 -26.14
CA TYR A 521 -6.58 20.37 -26.07
C TYR A 521 -8.03 20.06 -25.70
N THR A 522 -8.71 20.94 -24.97
CA THR A 522 -10.17 20.91 -24.73
C THR A 522 -10.98 20.54 -25.97
N GLU A 523 -10.70 21.12 -27.15
CA GLU A 523 -11.43 20.78 -28.38
C GLU A 523 -10.99 19.41 -28.93
N VAL A 524 -9.69 19.15 -28.99
CA VAL A 524 -9.12 17.88 -29.48
C VAL A 524 -9.59 16.68 -28.65
N ILE A 525 -9.60 16.85 -27.33
CA ILE A 525 -10.06 15.91 -26.31
C ILE A 525 -11.57 15.72 -26.41
N THR A 526 -12.35 16.80 -26.48
CA THR A 526 -13.80 16.71 -26.68
C THR A 526 -14.13 15.94 -27.95
N ASN A 527 -13.42 16.20 -29.05
CA ASN A 527 -13.61 15.51 -30.32
C ASN A 527 -13.21 14.03 -30.26
N LEU A 528 -12.10 13.69 -29.58
CA LEU A 528 -11.69 12.30 -29.36
C LEU A 528 -12.67 11.52 -28.46
N ILE A 529 -13.09 12.09 -27.34
CA ILE A 529 -14.09 11.50 -26.45
C ILE A 529 -15.42 11.31 -27.20
N ASN A 530 -15.85 12.30 -27.99
CA ASN A 530 -17.04 12.18 -28.84
C ASN A 530 -16.89 11.08 -29.91
N GLY A 531 -15.72 10.96 -30.54
CA GLY A 531 -15.42 9.95 -31.54
C GLY A 531 -15.42 8.53 -30.96
N ILE A 532 -14.70 8.32 -29.85
CA ILE A 532 -14.64 7.04 -29.12
C ILE A 532 -16.05 6.63 -28.64
N SER A 533 -16.78 7.54 -27.99
CA SER A 533 -18.16 7.31 -27.55
C SER A 533 -19.20 7.22 -28.68
N SER A 534 -18.76 7.26 -29.94
CA SER A 534 -19.55 7.00 -31.16
C SER A 534 -18.97 5.86 -32.02
N ASN A 535 -17.83 5.26 -31.65
CA ASN A 535 -17.13 4.26 -32.44
C ASN A 535 -17.86 2.91 -32.39
N LYS A 536 -18.51 2.53 -33.48
CA LYS A 536 -19.30 1.29 -33.54
C LYS A 536 -18.49 0.04 -33.20
N SER A 537 -17.24 -0.09 -33.65
CA SER A 537 -16.45 -1.28 -33.36
C SER A 537 -16.13 -1.40 -31.86
N GLN A 538 -15.84 -0.28 -31.19
CA GLN A 538 -15.67 -0.27 -29.73
C GLN A 538 -16.98 -0.53 -28.99
N LEU A 539 -18.10 0.00 -29.50
CA LEU A 539 -19.42 -0.09 -28.84
C LEU A 539 -20.18 -1.39 -29.10
N THR A 540 -19.81 -2.19 -30.13
CA THR A 540 -20.52 -3.45 -30.45
C THR A 540 -19.65 -4.69 -30.62
N GLU A 541 -18.35 -4.55 -30.88
CA GLU A 541 -17.45 -5.71 -31.15
C GLU A 541 -16.42 -5.91 -30.04
N ASN A 542 -15.89 -4.83 -29.47
CA ASN A 542 -14.80 -4.85 -28.48
C ASN A 542 -15.21 -4.32 -27.09
N PHE A 543 -16.52 -4.17 -26.81
CA PHE A 543 -17.00 -3.47 -25.63
C PHE A 543 -16.66 -4.19 -24.30
N GLY A 544 -15.75 -3.60 -23.53
CA GLY A 544 -15.23 -4.16 -22.29
C GLY A 544 -15.54 -3.36 -21.03
N ASP A 545 -15.12 -3.91 -19.90
CA ASP A 545 -15.31 -3.33 -18.57
C ASP A 545 -14.60 -1.97 -18.42
N TRP A 546 -13.38 -1.84 -18.97
CA TRP A 546 -12.64 -0.57 -19.03
C TRP A 546 -13.31 0.44 -19.98
N THR A 547 -13.88 -0.02 -21.10
CA THR A 547 -14.71 0.81 -21.99
C THR A 547 -15.92 1.38 -21.24
N ALA A 548 -16.62 0.56 -20.46
CA ALA A 548 -17.76 1.01 -19.65
C ALA A 548 -17.34 2.02 -18.57
N PHE A 549 -16.22 1.75 -17.89
CA PHE A 549 -15.63 2.66 -16.90
C PHE A 549 -15.26 4.02 -17.52
N GLY A 550 -14.40 4.04 -18.54
CA GLY A 550 -13.95 5.27 -19.20
C GLY A 550 -15.09 6.09 -19.81
N LEU A 551 -16.13 5.43 -20.35
CA LEU A 551 -17.33 6.12 -20.84
C LEU A 551 -18.16 6.74 -19.71
N GLU A 552 -18.29 6.12 -18.54
CA GLU A 552 -18.98 6.77 -17.41
C GLU A 552 -18.20 8.00 -16.92
N ARG A 553 -16.88 7.88 -16.71
CA ARG A 553 -16.03 9.00 -16.24
C ARG A 553 -16.16 10.22 -17.15
N ALA A 554 -15.99 9.99 -18.46
CA ALA A 554 -16.09 11.00 -19.51
C ALA A 554 -17.50 11.57 -19.74
N GLY A 555 -18.49 11.23 -18.90
CA GLY A 555 -19.87 11.72 -19.02
C GLY A 555 -20.62 11.17 -20.24
N LYS A 556 -20.24 9.97 -20.71
CA LYS A 556 -20.76 9.27 -21.89
C LYS A 556 -21.51 7.98 -21.52
N SER A 557 -22.05 7.87 -20.31
CA SER A 557 -22.78 6.69 -19.82
C SER A 557 -23.95 6.28 -20.72
N THR A 558 -24.50 7.20 -21.53
CA THR A 558 -25.53 6.90 -22.55
C THR A 558 -25.03 6.08 -23.75
N SER A 559 -23.71 5.96 -23.94
CA SER A 559 -23.10 5.10 -24.95
C SER A 559 -22.80 3.69 -24.41
N ILE A 560 -22.94 3.44 -23.11
CA ILE A 560 -22.86 2.10 -22.53
C ILE A 560 -24.12 1.31 -22.94
N PRO A 561 -24.01 0.08 -23.48
CA PRO A 561 -25.18 -0.73 -23.81
C PRO A 561 -26.07 -0.97 -22.59
N SER A 562 -27.38 -0.73 -22.70
CA SER A 562 -28.29 -0.77 -21.54
C SER A 562 -28.40 -2.15 -20.88
N ASN A 563 -28.11 -3.23 -21.62
CA ASN A 563 -28.05 -4.60 -21.12
C ASN A 563 -26.65 -4.97 -20.56
N TYR A 564 -25.69 -4.05 -20.49
CA TYR A 564 -24.34 -4.37 -20.03
C TYR A 564 -24.30 -4.64 -18.52
N LEU A 565 -25.12 -3.95 -17.71
CA LEU A 565 -25.27 -4.29 -16.28
C LEU A 565 -25.92 -5.67 -16.09
N ASP A 566 -26.89 -6.04 -16.92
CA ASP A 566 -27.45 -7.40 -16.93
C ASP A 566 -26.37 -8.43 -17.32
N SER A 567 -25.48 -8.07 -18.26
CA SER A 567 -24.38 -8.93 -18.74
C SER A 567 -23.27 -9.06 -17.69
N LEU A 568 -22.93 -7.99 -16.96
CA LEU A 568 -22.10 -8.01 -15.76
C LEU A 568 -22.71 -8.93 -14.69
N THR A 569 -23.98 -8.72 -14.37
CA THR A 569 -24.73 -9.53 -13.39
C THR A 569 -24.78 -11.00 -13.82
N GLN A 570 -24.94 -11.27 -15.12
CA GLN A 570 -24.99 -12.63 -15.64
C GLN A 570 -23.61 -13.29 -15.69
N ARG A 571 -22.51 -12.55 -15.94
CA ARG A 571 -21.16 -13.07 -15.72
C ARG A 571 -20.97 -13.48 -14.26
N VAL A 572 -21.32 -12.63 -13.28
CA VAL A 572 -21.24 -13.00 -11.85
C VAL A 572 -22.11 -14.23 -11.53
N LYS A 573 -23.28 -14.40 -12.16
CA LYS A 573 -24.15 -15.60 -11.98
C LYS A 573 -23.61 -16.87 -12.63
N ASP A 574 -23.27 -16.84 -13.92
CA ASP A 574 -22.95 -18.05 -14.69
C ASP A 574 -21.72 -18.77 -14.13
N HIS A 575 -20.78 -17.99 -13.59
CA HIS A 575 -19.58 -18.49 -12.92
C HIS A 575 -19.85 -18.98 -11.48
N THR A 576 -21.09 -18.93 -10.98
CA THR A 576 -21.49 -19.60 -9.71
C THR A 576 -22.16 -20.96 -9.94
N LYS A 577 -22.31 -21.41 -11.20
CA LYS A 577 -22.64 -22.83 -11.45
C LYS A 577 -21.54 -23.71 -10.89
N ASP A 578 -21.96 -24.74 -10.17
CA ASP A 578 -21.10 -25.71 -9.49
C ASP A 578 -20.09 -25.06 -8.51
N GLY A 579 -20.34 -23.80 -8.10
CA GLY A 579 -19.64 -23.09 -7.04
C GLY A 579 -18.31 -22.44 -7.41
N VAL A 580 -17.76 -22.66 -8.61
CA VAL A 580 -16.40 -22.21 -8.97
C VAL A 580 -16.41 -21.10 -10.02
N LEU A 581 -16.21 -19.87 -9.53
CA LEU A 581 -15.72 -18.76 -10.35
C LEU A 581 -14.26 -19.07 -10.73
N ASP A 582 -13.95 -19.27 -12.02
CA ASP A 582 -12.57 -19.25 -12.51
C ASP A 582 -12.00 -17.80 -12.58
N LEU A 583 -12.21 -17.05 -11.51
CA LEU A 583 -11.48 -15.83 -11.22
C LEU A 583 -10.23 -16.21 -10.45
N ARG A 584 -9.26 -16.81 -11.15
CA ARG A 584 -7.94 -17.18 -10.59
C ARG A 584 -7.08 -15.97 -10.17
N GLN A 585 -7.66 -14.77 -10.05
CA GLN A 585 -7.01 -13.47 -9.96
C GLN A 585 -7.90 -12.48 -9.17
N THR A 586 -7.37 -11.89 -8.09
CA THR A 586 -8.10 -10.90 -7.27
C THR A 586 -8.46 -9.65 -8.07
N THR A 587 -7.63 -9.27 -9.05
CA THR A 587 -7.89 -8.13 -9.94
C THR A 587 -9.21 -8.21 -10.70
N GLU A 588 -9.79 -9.40 -10.86
CA GLU A 588 -11.10 -9.55 -11.49
C GLU A 588 -12.24 -9.01 -10.64
N TYR A 589 -12.21 -9.22 -9.31
CA TYR A 589 -13.19 -8.62 -8.39
C TYR A 589 -13.06 -7.09 -8.36
N GLU A 590 -11.83 -6.59 -8.45
CA GLU A 590 -11.47 -5.17 -8.44
C GLU A 590 -11.94 -4.48 -9.73
N ARG A 591 -11.65 -5.10 -10.89
CA ARG A 591 -12.10 -4.66 -12.21
C ARG A 591 -13.63 -4.72 -12.36
N LEU A 592 -14.27 -5.80 -11.92
CA LEU A 592 -15.73 -5.92 -11.89
C LEU A 592 -16.36 -4.88 -10.97
N THR A 593 -15.76 -4.56 -9.82
CA THR A 593 -16.25 -3.50 -8.92
C THR A 593 -16.35 -2.16 -9.63
N LEU A 594 -15.28 -1.74 -10.34
CA LEU A 594 -15.27 -0.49 -11.11
C LEU A 594 -16.30 -0.50 -12.25
N ALA A 595 -16.42 -1.60 -12.98
CA ALA A 595 -17.38 -1.74 -14.09
C ALA A 595 -18.85 -1.72 -13.61
N VAL A 596 -19.14 -2.37 -12.48
CA VAL A 596 -20.47 -2.38 -11.86
C VAL A 596 -20.84 -0.97 -11.39
N LEU A 597 -19.92 -0.24 -10.76
CA LEU A 597 -20.13 1.15 -10.36
C LEU A 597 -20.37 2.09 -11.55
N ALA A 598 -19.56 1.98 -12.61
CA ALA A 598 -19.73 2.75 -13.85
C ALA A 598 -21.06 2.46 -14.57
N CYS A 599 -21.63 1.27 -14.38
CA CYS A 599 -22.94 0.89 -14.90
C CYS A 599 -24.11 1.23 -13.96
N GLY A 600 -23.87 1.91 -12.84
CA GLY A 600 -24.89 2.25 -11.83
C GLY A 600 -25.41 1.05 -11.03
N GLY A 601 -24.69 -0.07 -11.05
CA GLY A 601 -24.95 -1.25 -10.24
C GLY A 601 -24.39 -1.16 -8.83
N ASP A 602 -24.60 -2.22 -8.05
CA ASP A 602 -24.24 -2.30 -6.64
C ASP A 602 -23.24 -3.46 -6.42
N PRO A 603 -21.93 -3.19 -6.26
CA PRO A 603 -20.93 -4.25 -6.09
C PRO A 603 -20.99 -4.93 -4.71
N LEU A 604 -21.75 -4.39 -3.75
CA LEU A 604 -21.98 -5.01 -2.45
C LEU A 604 -23.07 -6.11 -2.50
N ASN A 605 -23.91 -6.10 -3.54
CA ASN A 605 -24.91 -7.11 -3.79
C ASN A 605 -25.26 -7.20 -5.28
N ILE A 606 -24.30 -7.64 -6.09
CA ILE A 606 -24.53 -8.02 -7.49
C ILE A 606 -24.67 -9.53 -7.56
N ALA A 607 -25.77 -10.02 -8.14
CA ALA A 607 -26.12 -11.44 -8.19
C ALA A 607 -26.15 -12.18 -6.84
N GLY A 608 -26.25 -11.48 -5.71
CA GLY A 608 -26.14 -12.06 -4.37
C GLY A 608 -24.70 -12.18 -3.84
N GLN A 609 -23.72 -11.60 -4.53
CA GLN A 609 -22.31 -11.56 -4.13
C GLN A 609 -21.90 -10.13 -3.73
N ASN A 610 -21.06 -10.05 -2.70
CA ASN A 610 -20.36 -8.82 -2.30
C ASN A 610 -18.93 -8.87 -2.87
N LEU A 611 -18.66 -8.12 -3.94
CA LEU A 611 -17.36 -8.10 -4.58
C LEU A 611 -16.27 -7.50 -3.67
N ILE A 612 -16.62 -6.51 -2.85
CA ILE A 612 -15.68 -5.83 -1.96
C ILE A 612 -15.15 -6.77 -0.87
N GLU A 613 -16.02 -7.62 -0.33
CA GLU A 613 -15.64 -8.69 0.59
C GLU A 613 -14.65 -9.67 -0.05
N LYS A 614 -14.86 -10.06 -1.32
CA LYS A 614 -13.92 -10.96 -2.02
C LYS A 614 -12.56 -10.31 -2.29
N ILE A 615 -12.47 -8.98 -2.29
CA ILE A 615 -11.19 -8.25 -2.33
C ILE A 615 -10.55 -8.24 -0.94
N TYR A 616 -11.23 -7.71 0.10
CA TYR A 616 -10.60 -7.53 1.42
C TYR A 616 -10.33 -8.83 2.18
N ASN A 617 -11.06 -9.91 1.89
CA ASN A 617 -10.79 -11.26 2.42
C ASN A 617 -10.06 -12.17 1.41
N SER A 618 -9.52 -11.65 0.31
CA SER A 618 -8.81 -12.47 -0.69
C SER A 618 -7.66 -13.26 -0.07
N ASP A 619 -7.69 -14.58 -0.24
CA ASP A 619 -6.58 -15.50 0.02
C ASP A 619 -5.50 -15.44 -1.07
N ARG A 620 -5.77 -14.74 -2.19
CA ARG A 620 -4.97 -14.76 -3.43
C ARG A 620 -4.63 -13.36 -3.96
N MET A 621 -4.57 -12.38 -3.07
CA MET A 621 -4.10 -11.02 -3.37
C MET A 621 -2.62 -11.04 -3.85
N GLU A 622 -1.79 -11.91 -3.26
CA GLU A 622 -0.35 -11.94 -3.53
C GLU A 622 0.01 -12.59 -4.88
N ASP A 623 -0.87 -13.43 -5.45
CA ASP A 623 -0.68 -14.17 -6.72
C ASP A 623 -0.27 -13.27 -7.91
N GLN A 624 -0.69 -12.00 -7.87
CA GLN A 624 -0.50 -10.99 -8.91
C GLN A 624 0.38 -9.82 -8.47
N GLY A 625 0.89 -9.86 -7.23
CA GLY A 625 1.71 -8.84 -6.61
C GLY A 625 1.10 -7.44 -6.70
N ILE A 626 1.94 -6.46 -7.09
CA ILE A 626 1.61 -5.03 -7.10
C ILE A 626 0.30 -4.69 -7.83
N ASN A 627 -0.10 -5.42 -8.88
CA ASN A 627 -1.32 -5.10 -9.61
C ASN A 627 -2.58 -5.25 -8.75
N ALA A 628 -2.68 -6.33 -7.96
CA ALA A 628 -3.79 -6.53 -7.04
C ALA A 628 -3.71 -5.56 -5.85
N TYR A 629 -2.52 -5.26 -5.32
CA TYR A 629 -2.40 -4.27 -4.24
C TYR A 629 -2.90 -2.88 -4.67
N VAL A 630 -2.56 -2.46 -5.89
CA VAL A 630 -2.96 -1.18 -6.49
C VAL A 630 -4.45 -1.15 -6.84
N PHE A 631 -4.97 -2.14 -7.57
CA PHE A 631 -6.37 -2.18 -7.97
C PHE A 631 -7.31 -2.50 -6.80
N GLY A 632 -6.89 -3.28 -5.80
CA GLY A 632 -7.61 -3.52 -4.56
C GLY A 632 -7.83 -2.25 -3.76
N LEU A 633 -6.78 -1.44 -3.57
CA LEU A 633 -6.89 -0.14 -2.91
C LEU A 633 -7.80 0.82 -3.70
N ILE A 634 -7.66 0.86 -5.03
CA ILE A 634 -8.52 1.64 -5.93
C ILE A 634 -10.00 1.22 -5.81
N ALA A 635 -10.29 -0.07 -5.86
CA ALA A 635 -11.65 -0.60 -5.83
C ALA A 635 -12.34 -0.34 -4.49
N MET A 636 -11.62 -0.49 -3.37
CA MET A 636 -12.12 -0.10 -2.04
C MET A 636 -12.40 1.40 -1.94
N ASP A 637 -11.57 2.24 -2.56
CA ASP A 637 -11.68 3.70 -2.47
C ASP A 637 -12.63 4.35 -3.48
N ALA A 638 -13.04 3.62 -4.52
CA ALA A 638 -13.89 4.12 -5.60
C ALA A 638 -15.27 4.58 -5.09
N GLY A 639 -15.94 3.70 -4.35
CA GLY A 639 -17.20 3.97 -3.63
C GLY A 639 -17.00 4.34 -2.16
N ASN A 640 -15.76 4.54 -1.70
CA ASN A 640 -15.41 4.70 -0.28
C ASN A 640 -16.00 3.57 0.59
N PHE A 641 -15.71 2.32 0.20
CA PHE A 641 -16.29 1.15 0.84
C PHE A 641 -15.70 0.88 2.22
N ILE A 642 -16.53 0.37 3.13
CA ILE A 642 -16.08 -0.02 4.47
C ILE A 642 -15.36 -1.36 4.42
N VAL A 643 -14.22 -1.42 5.12
CA VAL A 643 -13.35 -2.59 5.24
C VAL A 643 -13.26 -2.95 6.73
N PRO A 644 -13.76 -4.11 7.17
CA PRO A 644 -13.75 -4.50 8.57
C PRO A 644 -12.33 -4.56 9.16
N SER A 645 -12.19 -4.28 10.45
CA SER A 645 -10.90 -4.38 11.16
C SER A 645 -10.29 -5.78 11.20
N GLY A 646 -11.12 -6.83 11.02
CA GLY A 646 -10.67 -8.22 10.89
C GLY A 646 -10.36 -8.68 9.45
N ALA A 647 -10.37 -7.79 8.45
CA ALA A 647 -10.13 -8.16 7.05
C ALA A 647 -8.66 -8.55 6.78
N THR A 648 -8.45 -9.57 5.95
CA THR A 648 -7.11 -10.05 5.53
C THR A 648 -6.28 -8.97 4.82
N TRP A 649 -6.96 -8.04 4.13
CA TRP A 649 -6.38 -6.93 3.37
C TRP A 649 -7.07 -5.61 3.72
N THR A 650 -6.57 -4.97 4.78
CA THR A 650 -6.93 -3.59 5.12
C THR A 650 -6.28 -2.61 4.15
N ARG A 651 -6.85 -1.39 4.05
CA ARG A 651 -6.25 -0.27 3.29
C ARG A 651 -4.77 -0.05 3.63
N GLN A 652 -4.42 -0.06 4.91
CA GLN A 652 -3.04 0.16 5.34
C GLN A 652 -2.12 -0.99 4.90
N LYS A 653 -2.56 -2.24 4.99
CA LYS A 653 -1.78 -3.39 4.48
C LYS A 653 -1.51 -3.26 2.98
N LEU A 654 -2.53 -2.87 2.20
CA LEU A 654 -2.39 -2.63 0.75
C LEU A 654 -1.42 -1.48 0.46
N ILE A 655 -1.51 -0.36 1.20
CA ILE A 655 -0.56 0.76 1.10
C ILE A 655 0.88 0.32 1.38
N ASP A 656 1.12 -0.40 2.48
CA ASP A 656 2.45 -0.89 2.83
C ASP A 656 2.96 -1.92 1.79
N SER A 657 2.13 -2.84 1.31
CA SER A 657 2.49 -3.78 0.23
C SER A 657 2.77 -3.10 -1.12
N ILE A 658 2.14 -1.95 -1.43
CA ILE A 658 2.55 -1.11 -2.57
C ILE A 658 3.93 -0.49 -2.27
N LEU A 659 4.13 0.09 -1.09
CA LEU A 659 5.39 0.75 -0.71
C LEU A 659 6.60 -0.20 -0.69
N ASP A 660 6.40 -1.48 -0.35
CA ASP A 660 7.45 -2.51 -0.37
C ASP A 660 7.83 -2.95 -1.79
N CYS A 661 6.93 -2.81 -2.78
CA CYS A 661 7.19 -3.10 -4.20
C CYS A 661 8.02 -2.01 -4.94
N ARG A 662 8.66 -1.07 -4.22
CA ARG A 662 9.35 0.08 -4.84
C ARG A 662 10.69 -0.25 -5.50
N THR A 663 10.97 0.43 -6.61
CA THR A 663 12.24 0.31 -7.35
C THR A 663 13.29 1.28 -6.81
N LYS A 664 14.59 0.96 -7.01
CA LYS A 664 15.71 1.70 -6.38
C LYS A 664 15.90 3.13 -6.88
N ASP A 665 15.36 3.44 -8.04
CA ASP A 665 15.32 4.76 -8.67
C ASP A 665 14.09 5.61 -8.27
N GLY A 666 13.15 5.03 -7.51
CA GLY A 666 12.10 5.75 -6.79
C GLY A 666 10.66 5.45 -7.21
N GLY A 667 10.44 4.73 -8.31
CA GLY A 667 9.12 4.36 -8.81
C GLY A 667 8.69 2.94 -8.44
N TRP A 668 7.97 2.30 -9.37
CA TRP A 668 7.44 0.94 -9.27
C TRP A 668 7.58 0.20 -10.60
N SER A 669 7.48 -1.13 -10.60
CA SER A 669 7.39 -1.95 -11.81
C SER A 669 6.70 -3.29 -11.52
N TYR A 670 6.19 -3.97 -12.55
CA TYR A 670 5.45 -5.23 -12.38
C TYR A 670 6.34 -6.42 -11.97
N GLY A 671 7.64 -6.35 -12.28
CA GLY A 671 8.63 -7.38 -11.95
C GLY A 671 10.07 -6.99 -12.33
N GLY A 672 10.34 -5.69 -12.46
CA GLY A 672 11.66 -5.14 -12.78
C GLY A 672 12.41 -4.64 -11.54
N THR A 673 13.52 -3.93 -11.76
CA THR A 673 14.32 -3.31 -10.68
C THR A 673 14.47 -1.80 -10.81
N SER A 674 13.87 -1.23 -11.86
CA SER A 674 13.86 0.19 -12.25
C SER A 674 12.42 0.62 -12.52
N ALA A 675 12.13 1.91 -12.39
CA ALA A 675 10.79 2.48 -12.56
C ALA A 675 10.26 2.25 -13.98
N ASP A 676 9.07 1.68 -14.04
CA ASP A 676 8.26 1.45 -15.24
C ASP A 676 7.10 2.48 -15.26
N PRO A 677 6.81 3.15 -16.39
CA PRO A 677 5.84 4.24 -16.43
C PRO A 677 4.42 3.80 -16.08
N ASP A 678 3.99 2.63 -16.56
CA ASP A 678 2.67 2.07 -16.32
C ASP A 678 2.43 1.84 -14.82
N MET A 679 3.24 0.96 -14.20
CA MET A 679 3.07 0.64 -12.79
C MET A 679 3.38 1.82 -11.86
N THR A 680 4.29 2.73 -12.24
CA THR A 680 4.55 3.94 -11.45
C THR A 680 3.36 4.89 -11.51
N GLY A 681 2.73 5.07 -12.67
CA GLY A 681 1.50 5.87 -12.85
C GLY A 681 0.31 5.29 -12.09
N MET A 682 0.10 3.97 -12.17
CA MET A 682 -0.94 3.25 -11.45
C MET A 682 -0.75 3.33 -9.93
N ALA A 683 0.46 3.08 -9.42
CA ALA A 683 0.75 3.12 -7.99
C ALA A 683 0.55 4.52 -7.39
N ILE A 684 1.02 5.60 -8.04
CA ILE A 684 0.75 6.96 -7.55
C ILE A 684 -0.72 7.35 -7.67
N SER A 685 -1.49 6.77 -8.59
CA SER A 685 -2.96 6.97 -8.68
C SER A 685 -3.69 6.43 -7.46
N ALA A 686 -3.33 5.22 -7.01
CA ALA A 686 -3.89 4.58 -5.82
C ALA A 686 -3.43 5.27 -4.52
N LEU A 687 -2.16 5.67 -4.44
CA LEU A 687 -1.58 6.31 -3.25
C LEU A 687 -1.95 7.81 -3.09
N ALA A 688 -2.50 8.46 -4.12
CA ALA A 688 -2.81 9.89 -4.11
C ALA A 688 -3.64 10.39 -2.89
N PRO A 689 -4.65 9.64 -2.36
CA PRO A 689 -5.39 10.06 -1.18
C PRO A 689 -4.57 10.08 0.12
N TYR A 690 -3.50 9.27 0.20
CA TYR A 690 -2.83 8.92 1.45
C TYR A 690 -1.58 9.77 1.75
N LYS A 691 -1.37 10.86 1.02
CA LYS A 691 -0.21 11.77 1.16
C LYS A 691 -0.13 12.55 2.49
N SER A 692 -1.10 12.37 3.39
CA SER A 692 -0.98 12.76 4.80
C SER A 692 0.04 11.88 5.55
N GLN A 693 0.26 10.64 5.11
CA GLN A 693 1.33 9.79 5.59
C GLN A 693 2.66 10.22 4.95
N SER A 694 3.68 10.51 5.76
CA SER A 694 5.00 10.96 5.27
C SER A 694 5.63 9.97 4.30
N LYS A 695 5.68 8.68 4.65
CA LYS A 695 6.17 7.59 3.78
C LYS A 695 5.54 7.63 2.37
N VAL A 696 4.23 7.82 2.30
CA VAL A 696 3.48 7.85 1.04
C VAL A 696 3.81 9.12 0.25
N SER A 697 3.84 10.28 0.92
CA SER A 697 4.22 11.55 0.30
C SER A 697 5.63 11.50 -0.29
N ASP A 698 6.61 11.02 0.49
CA ASP A 698 8.00 10.86 0.06
C ASP A 698 8.13 9.87 -1.12
N ALA A 699 7.37 8.77 -1.07
CA ALA A 699 7.35 7.78 -2.15
C ALA A 699 6.76 8.34 -3.46
N VAL A 700 5.61 9.01 -3.38
CA VAL A 700 4.94 9.63 -4.53
C VAL A 700 5.78 10.76 -5.13
N ASN A 701 6.40 11.62 -4.31
CA ASN A 701 7.28 12.68 -4.79
C ASN A 701 8.50 12.12 -5.55
N ALA A 702 9.17 11.11 -4.98
CA ALA A 702 10.29 10.45 -5.64
C ALA A 702 9.88 9.72 -6.93
N ALA A 703 8.67 9.16 -7.00
CA ALA A 703 8.12 8.51 -8.18
C ALA A 703 7.78 9.50 -9.30
N ILE A 704 7.20 10.67 -8.98
CA ILE A 704 6.98 11.77 -9.94
C ILE A 704 8.33 12.23 -10.53
N ASP A 705 9.36 12.36 -9.69
CA ASP A 705 10.71 12.69 -10.16
C ASP A 705 11.41 11.52 -10.87
N ALA A 706 10.95 10.27 -10.73
CA ALA A 706 11.42 9.14 -11.54
C ALA A 706 10.77 9.14 -12.93
N LEU A 707 9.45 9.32 -13.00
CA LEU A 707 8.69 9.52 -14.25
C LEU A 707 9.28 10.66 -15.10
N SER A 708 9.59 11.81 -14.47
CA SER A 708 10.26 12.93 -15.12
C SER A 708 11.61 12.56 -15.78
N LYS A 709 12.35 11.59 -15.23
CA LYS A 709 13.66 11.18 -15.78
C LYS A 709 13.53 10.19 -16.95
N ILE A 710 12.49 9.36 -16.97
CA ILE A 710 12.29 8.31 -17.98
C ILE A 710 11.36 8.73 -19.14
N GLN A 711 10.77 9.93 -19.09
CA GLN A 711 9.98 10.48 -20.19
C GLN A 711 10.83 10.73 -21.45
N GLU A 712 10.27 10.37 -22.60
CA GLU A 712 10.92 10.43 -23.89
C GLU A 712 11.08 11.85 -24.47
N ALA A 713 12.03 11.99 -25.39
CA ALA A 713 12.41 13.25 -26.04
C ALA A 713 11.32 13.89 -26.93
N ASP A 714 10.23 13.17 -27.19
CA ASP A 714 9.02 13.59 -27.92
C ASP A 714 7.79 13.73 -27.02
N GLY A 715 7.96 13.66 -25.70
CA GLY A 715 6.91 13.80 -24.69
C GLY A 715 6.22 12.50 -24.30
N SER A 716 6.43 11.40 -25.03
CA SER A 716 5.85 10.08 -24.77
C SER A 716 6.52 9.33 -23.60
N TYR A 717 6.07 8.10 -23.36
CA TYR A 717 6.74 7.11 -22.53
C TYR A 717 6.90 5.79 -23.30
N ALA A 718 7.92 5.02 -22.90
CA ALA A 718 8.12 3.66 -23.36
C ALA A 718 8.20 2.71 -22.17
N SER A 719 7.46 1.60 -22.23
CA SER A 719 7.69 0.42 -21.39
C SER A 719 8.28 -0.69 -22.26
N TRP A 720 9.18 -1.51 -21.69
CA TRP A 720 9.93 -2.57 -22.39
C TRP A 720 10.64 -2.13 -23.70
N ASN A 721 10.99 -0.84 -23.82
CA ASN A 721 11.54 -0.14 -25.00
C ASN A 721 10.54 0.15 -26.14
N THR A 722 9.25 -0.14 -25.96
CA THR A 722 8.17 0.21 -26.91
C THR A 722 7.47 1.49 -26.45
N LYS A 723 7.60 2.57 -27.23
CA LYS A 723 6.79 3.79 -27.04
C LYS A 723 5.33 3.48 -27.31
N ASN A 724 4.44 3.78 -26.38
CA ASN A 724 3.04 3.40 -26.50
C ASN A 724 2.07 4.37 -25.79
N SER A 725 0.77 4.24 -26.10
CA SER A 725 -0.27 5.12 -25.53
C SER A 725 -0.67 4.74 -24.09
N GLU A 726 -0.58 3.46 -23.72
CA GLU A 726 -0.91 2.94 -22.39
C GLU A 726 0.00 3.54 -21.30
N SER A 727 1.33 3.46 -21.47
CA SER A 727 2.34 4.07 -20.59
C SER A 727 2.17 5.58 -20.45
N CYS A 728 1.80 6.26 -21.55
CA CYS A 728 1.49 7.70 -21.51
C CYS A 728 0.22 7.96 -20.69
N SER A 729 -0.79 7.10 -20.83
CA SER A 729 -2.09 7.22 -20.19
C SER A 729 -2.00 7.02 -18.68
N GLN A 730 -1.40 5.92 -18.22
CA GLN A 730 -1.21 5.66 -16.79
C GLN A 730 -0.40 6.77 -16.10
N THR A 731 0.60 7.32 -16.79
CA THR A 731 1.35 8.46 -16.26
C THR A 731 0.49 9.73 -16.16
N ILE A 732 -0.33 10.05 -17.17
CA ILE A 732 -1.27 11.18 -17.11
C ILE A 732 -2.26 11.03 -15.95
N ILE A 733 -2.86 9.85 -15.78
CA ILE A 733 -3.82 9.56 -14.71
C ILE A 733 -3.15 9.77 -13.34
N GLY A 734 -1.96 9.21 -13.14
CA GLY A 734 -1.20 9.33 -11.89
C GLY A 734 -0.74 10.75 -11.55
N LEU A 735 -0.32 11.54 -12.54
CA LEU A 735 0.05 12.94 -12.35
C LEU A 735 -1.18 13.80 -12.02
N CYS A 736 -2.28 13.66 -12.78
CA CYS A 736 -3.54 14.36 -12.55
C CYS A 736 -4.12 14.06 -11.16
N ALA A 737 -4.18 12.77 -10.76
CA ALA A 737 -4.64 12.35 -9.44
C ALA A 737 -3.81 12.96 -8.29
N ASN A 738 -2.54 13.30 -8.56
CA ASN A 738 -1.64 13.93 -7.59
C ASN A 738 -1.59 15.46 -7.63
N GLY A 739 -2.28 16.10 -8.56
CA GLY A 739 -2.31 17.56 -8.71
C GLY A 739 -1.18 18.14 -9.56
N VAL A 740 -0.49 17.32 -10.36
CA VAL A 740 0.58 17.75 -11.28
C VAL A 740 -0.02 17.93 -12.69
N ASP A 741 0.23 19.08 -13.32
CA ASP A 741 -0.27 19.38 -14.68
C ASP A 741 0.61 18.67 -15.75
N PRO A 742 0.11 17.64 -16.45
CA PRO A 742 0.90 16.88 -17.44
C PRO A 742 1.13 17.63 -18.77
N VAL A 743 0.57 18.84 -18.91
CA VAL A 743 0.73 19.74 -20.07
C VAL A 743 1.72 20.86 -19.77
N ASN A 744 1.75 21.36 -18.51
CA ASN A 744 2.45 22.60 -18.12
C ASN A 744 3.54 22.45 -17.04
N ASP A 745 3.62 21.34 -16.28
CA ASP A 745 4.75 21.17 -15.36
C ASP A 745 6.04 20.99 -16.17
N SER A 746 6.98 21.94 -16.00
CA SER A 746 8.26 21.97 -16.72
C SER A 746 9.12 20.71 -16.58
N ARG A 747 8.93 19.89 -15.53
CA ARG A 747 9.54 18.56 -15.41
C ARG A 747 9.13 17.62 -16.54
N PHE A 748 7.91 17.80 -17.04
CA PHE A 748 7.23 16.93 -17.98
C PHE A 748 7.16 17.47 -19.42
N VAL A 749 7.94 18.52 -19.72
CA VAL A 749 8.09 19.10 -21.07
C VAL A 749 9.50 18.80 -21.61
N LYS A 750 9.62 17.88 -22.56
CA LYS A 750 10.88 17.52 -23.25
C LYS A 750 10.88 18.12 -24.66
N ASN A 751 11.90 18.89 -25.03
CA ASN A 751 12.04 19.49 -26.38
C ASN A 751 10.79 20.25 -26.90
N GLY A 752 9.98 20.86 -26.02
CA GLY A 752 8.71 21.51 -26.39
C GLY A 752 7.55 20.54 -26.63
N LYS A 753 7.63 19.32 -26.07
CA LYS A 753 6.59 18.29 -26.07
C LYS A 753 6.25 17.87 -24.64
N ASN A 754 4.97 17.74 -24.34
CA ASN A 754 4.44 17.30 -23.06
C ASN A 754 3.75 15.93 -23.20
N LEU A 755 3.23 15.36 -22.10
CA LEU A 755 2.59 14.03 -22.14
C LEU A 755 1.38 14.00 -23.07
N MET A 756 0.62 15.10 -23.14
CA MET A 756 -0.55 15.18 -24.01
C MET A 756 -0.16 15.19 -25.50
N ASP A 757 0.93 15.87 -25.88
CA ASP A 757 1.51 15.76 -27.22
C ASP A 757 2.04 14.35 -27.52
N GLY A 758 2.59 13.65 -26.52
CA GLY A 758 3.01 12.26 -26.60
C GLY A 758 1.82 11.31 -26.85
N LEU A 759 0.83 11.32 -25.97
CA LEU A 759 -0.39 10.50 -26.07
C LEU A 759 -1.15 10.74 -27.38
N LEU A 760 -1.33 12.01 -27.78
CA LEU A 760 -2.04 12.37 -29.01
C LEU A 760 -1.31 11.97 -30.29
N SER A 761 -0.03 11.57 -30.23
CA SER A 761 0.69 11.02 -31.38
C SER A 761 0.16 9.63 -31.79
N PHE A 762 -0.43 8.87 -30.87
CA PHE A 762 -1.02 7.54 -31.10
C PHE A 762 -2.51 7.60 -31.50
N ALA A 763 -3.16 8.77 -31.39
CA ALA A 763 -4.58 8.93 -31.71
C ALA A 763 -4.87 8.64 -33.20
N THR A 764 -5.88 7.83 -33.50
CA THR A 764 -6.22 7.39 -34.87
C THR A 764 -6.43 8.56 -35.83
N LYS A 765 -6.29 8.30 -37.14
CA LYS A 765 -6.54 9.31 -38.19
C LYS A 765 -7.99 9.80 -38.20
N THR A 766 -8.92 8.93 -37.82
CA THR A 766 -10.37 9.15 -37.70
C THR A 766 -10.80 9.78 -36.37
N LYS A 767 -9.92 9.86 -35.37
CA LYS A 767 -10.17 10.43 -34.02
C LYS A 767 -11.31 9.74 -33.27
N ASP A 768 -11.39 8.43 -33.46
CA ASP A 768 -12.33 7.47 -32.88
C ASP A 768 -11.66 6.44 -31.94
N GLY A 769 -10.36 6.61 -31.68
CA GLY A 769 -9.57 5.75 -30.82
C GLY A 769 -8.08 6.11 -30.81
N PHE A 770 -7.28 5.22 -30.24
CA PHE A 770 -5.82 5.28 -30.18
C PHE A 770 -5.23 3.93 -30.61
N GLY A 771 -3.96 3.92 -30.99
CA GLY A 771 -3.17 2.70 -31.15
C GLY A 771 -2.24 2.44 -29.97
N HIS A 772 -1.66 1.24 -29.94
CA HIS A 772 -0.62 0.88 -28.97
C HIS A 772 0.66 1.66 -29.27
N ASP A 773 1.40 1.23 -30.30
CA ASP A 773 2.70 1.74 -30.75
C ASP A 773 2.62 2.73 -31.93
N SER A 774 1.40 2.98 -32.43
CA SER A 774 1.15 3.58 -33.74
C SER A 774 -0.23 4.27 -33.79
N THR A 775 -0.65 4.74 -34.97
CA THR A 775 -2.00 5.32 -35.19
C THR A 775 -3.02 4.30 -35.70
N SER A 776 -2.71 3.01 -35.59
CA SER A 776 -3.59 1.87 -35.92
C SER A 776 -4.42 1.50 -34.70
N TYR A 777 -5.74 1.35 -34.86
CA TYR A 777 -6.68 1.14 -33.75
C TYR A 777 -6.30 -0.03 -32.83
N ASN A 778 -6.31 0.20 -31.52
CA ASN A 778 -6.19 -0.79 -30.45
C ASN A 778 -7.24 -0.51 -29.36
N GLY A 779 -7.94 -1.55 -28.89
CA GLY A 779 -8.98 -1.41 -27.85
C GLY A 779 -8.43 -0.98 -26.48
N MET A 780 -7.36 -1.61 -25.99
CA MET A 780 -6.76 -1.30 -24.69
C MET A 780 -6.13 0.10 -24.67
N GLY A 781 -5.36 0.44 -25.71
CA GLY A 781 -4.85 1.80 -25.89
C GLY A 781 -5.95 2.85 -26.03
N THR A 782 -7.10 2.50 -26.63
CA THR A 782 -8.27 3.40 -26.70
C THR A 782 -8.95 3.61 -25.34
N ASP A 783 -9.16 2.55 -24.56
CA ASP A 783 -9.80 2.63 -23.24
C ASP A 783 -8.91 3.39 -22.24
N GLN A 784 -7.62 3.06 -22.14
CA GLN A 784 -6.70 3.77 -21.25
C GLN A 784 -6.49 5.23 -21.67
N ALA A 785 -6.44 5.51 -22.98
CA ALA A 785 -6.38 6.89 -23.43
C ALA A 785 -7.67 7.67 -23.11
N LEU A 786 -8.85 7.05 -23.20
CA LEU A 786 -10.11 7.66 -22.76
C LEU A 786 -10.08 8.00 -21.25
N GLU A 787 -9.59 7.08 -20.42
CA GLU A 787 -9.36 7.32 -18.98
C GLU A 787 -8.40 8.49 -18.73
N ALA A 788 -7.27 8.56 -19.44
CA ALA A 788 -6.28 9.63 -19.30
C ALA A 788 -6.78 11.00 -19.81
N LEU A 789 -7.54 11.01 -20.91
CA LEU A 789 -8.17 12.21 -21.43
C LEU A 789 -9.18 12.79 -20.43
N ASP A 790 -9.97 11.94 -19.76
CA ASP A 790 -10.90 12.43 -18.74
C ASP A 790 -10.21 12.76 -17.40
N ALA A 791 -9.18 12.01 -16.98
CA ALA A 791 -8.37 12.37 -15.81
C ALA A 791 -7.77 13.77 -15.94
N TYR A 792 -7.36 14.18 -17.14
CA TYR A 792 -6.95 15.55 -17.43
C TYR A 792 -8.14 16.54 -17.36
N ASN A 793 -9.32 16.23 -17.92
CA ASN A 793 -10.52 17.07 -17.77
C ASN A 793 -10.91 17.26 -16.29
N MET A 794 -10.88 16.19 -15.49
CA MET A 794 -11.12 16.21 -14.05
C MET A 794 -10.12 17.13 -13.34
N PHE A 795 -8.82 16.96 -13.58
CA PHE A 795 -7.78 17.84 -13.05
C PHE A 795 -8.00 19.31 -13.42
N LYS A 796 -8.29 19.63 -14.68
CA LYS A 796 -8.59 21.02 -15.12
C LYS A 796 -9.87 21.60 -14.50
N ALA A 797 -10.81 20.74 -14.09
CA ALA A 797 -12.01 21.12 -13.35
C ALA A 797 -11.81 21.17 -11.82
N GLY A 798 -10.60 20.93 -11.30
CA GLY A 798 -10.33 20.86 -9.86
C GLY A 798 -10.92 19.63 -9.16
N LYS A 799 -11.29 18.60 -9.92
CA LYS A 799 -11.71 17.28 -9.41
C LYS A 799 -10.47 16.41 -9.17
N GLY A 800 -10.58 15.49 -8.20
CA GLY A 800 -9.48 14.61 -7.79
C GLY A 800 -9.26 13.40 -8.72
N SER A 801 -8.85 12.27 -8.12
CA SER A 801 -8.56 11.01 -8.84
C SER A 801 -9.74 10.51 -9.68
N LEU A 802 -9.41 10.03 -10.90
CA LEU A 802 -10.34 9.45 -11.85
C LEU A 802 -11.23 8.37 -11.22
N TYR A 803 -10.65 7.47 -10.44
CA TYR A 803 -11.32 6.27 -9.92
C TYR A 803 -12.30 6.51 -8.75
N ARG A 804 -12.37 7.72 -8.18
CA ARG A 804 -13.13 8.00 -6.95
C ARG A 804 -14.38 8.85 -7.16
N GLY A 805 -15.24 8.85 -6.15
CA GLY A 805 -16.43 9.71 -6.09
C GLY A 805 -17.72 9.06 -6.60
N TYR A 806 -17.79 7.72 -6.60
CA TYR A 806 -19.04 7.01 -6.87
C TYR A 806 -20.04 7.17 -5.73
N ASN A 807 -21.28 7.52 -6.08
CA ASN A 807 -22.37 7.71 -5.13
C ASN A 807 -23.05 6.38 -4.80
N VAL A 808 -22.40 5.56 -3.97
CA VAL A 808 -22.94 4.28 -3.48
C VAL A 808 -24.02 4.52 -2.43
N ASN A 809 -25.00 3.61 -2.32
CA ASN A 809 -26.05 3.73 -1.31
C ASN A 809 -25.46 3.57 0.12
N PRO A 810 -25.48 4.62 0.97
CA PRO A 810 -24.84 4.54 2.29
C PRO A 810 -25.47 3.48 3.20
N ALA A 811 -26.78 3.20 3.05
CA ALA A 811 -27.48 2.18 3.84
C ALA A 811 -27.17 0.73 3.42
N LYS A 812 -26.33 0.53 2.40
CA LYS A 812 -25.72 -0.77 2.06
C LYS A 812 -24.22 -0.81 2.35
N ASN A 813 -23.53 0.33 2.23
CA ASN A 813 -22.10 0.44 2.49
C ASN A 813 -21.76 0.51 3.99
N MET A 814 -22.68 1.00 4.82
CA MET A 814 -22.49 1.06 6.27
C MET A 814 -23.15 -0.14 6.97
N PRO A 815 -22.39 -0.99 7.70
CA PRO A 815 -22.98 -2.01 8.56
C PRO A 815 -23.69 -1.34 9.74
N VAL A 816 -23.21 -0.19 10.21
CA VAL A 816 -23.80 0.58 11.30
C VAL A 816 -24.37 1.89 10.78
N LYS A 817 -25.68 2.04 10.90
CA LYS A 817 -26.46 3.22 10.54
C LYS A 817 -26.60 4.14 11.74
N ILE A 818 -26.32 5.43 11.55
CA ILE A 818 -26.58 6.45 12.55
C ILE A 818 -28.03 6.95 12.43
N ALA A 819 -28.78 6.86 13.52
CA ALA A 819 -30.16 7.37 13.58
C ALA A 819 -30.15 8.90 13.76
N PRO A 820 -31.16 9.66 13.29
CA PRO A 820 -31.19 11.11 13.46
C PRO A 820 -31.21 11.51 14.94
N VAL A 821 -30.17 12.25 15.37
CA VAL A 821 -29.94 12.62 16.77
C VAL A 821 -30.23 14.10 17.01
N THR A 822 -30.85 14.41 18.15
CA THR A 822 -30.93 15.78 18.67
C THR A 822 -29.60 16.16 19.35
N ILE A 823 -28.58 16.48 18.56
CA ILE A 823 -27.30 17.01 19.05
C ILE A 823 -27.50 18.46 19.53
N PRO A 824 -26.94 18.88 20.69
CA PRO A 824 -26.98 20.28 21.12
C PRO A 824 -26.34 21.23 20.11
N THR A 825 -27.01 22.34 19.78
CA THR A 825 -26.54 23.32 18.78
C THR A 825 -25.46 24.28 19.29
N SER A 826 -25.26 24.34 20.61
CA SER A 826 -24.19 25.09 21.26
C SER A 826 -23.92 24.59 22.67
N PHE A 827 -22.66 24.64 23.10
CA PHE A 827 -22.26 24.54 24.50
C PHE A 827 -21.64 25.86 24.99
N LYS A 828 -21.45 26.01 26.30
CA LYS A 828 -20.74 27.17 26.86
C LYS A 828 -19.29 26.86 27.17
N VAL A 829 -18.43 27.88 27.14
CA VAL A 829 -17.08 27.78 27.71
C VAL A 829 -17.14 27.41 29.20
N GLY A 830 -16.37 26.38 29.60
CA GLY A 830 -16.32 25.85 30.96
C GLY A 830 -17.43 24.86 31.37
N ASP A 831 -18.45 24.61 30.53
CA ASP A 831 -19.42 23.53 30.73
C ASP A 831 -18.88 22.18 30.20
N ASP A 832 -19.43 21.05 30.67
CA ASP A 832 -19.15 19.72 30.12
C ASP A 832 -19.95 19.51 28.81
N ALA A 833 -19.26 19.30 27.69
CA ALA A 833 -19.89 18.96 26.42
C ALA A 833 -20.19 17.46 26.33
N VAL A 834 -21.32 17.05 26.89
CA VAL A 834 -21.85 15.69 26.73
C VAL A 834 -22.57 15.56 25.40
N VAL A 835 -22.17 14.59 24.58
CA VAL A 835 -22.83 14.25 23.31
C VAL A 835 -23.14 12.75 23.30
N SER A 836 -24.38 12.42 22.95
CA SER A 836 -24.82 11.05 22.69
C SER A 836 -25.17 10.88 21.22
N VAL A 837 -24.90 9.72 20.62
CA VAL A 837 -25.30 9.37 19.25
C VAL A 837 -25.85 7.94 19.22
N LYS A 838 -27.05 7.76 18.64
CA LYS A 838 -27.63 6.42 18.47
C LYS A 838 -27.11 5.75 17.18
N ALA A 839 -26.53 4.57 17.34
CA ALA A 839 -25.99 3.73 16.28
C ALA A 839 -26.76 2.39 16.22
N GLU A 840 -27.07 1.90 15.02
CA GLU A 840 -27.91 0.73 14.74
C GLU A 840 -27.16 -0.17 13.75
N ASN A 841 -26.74 -1.37 14.16
CA ASN A 841 -26.11 -2.32 13.24
C ASN A 841 -27.20 -3.02 12.42
N ILE A 842 -27.17 -2.78 11.11
CA ILE A 842 -28.11 -3.29 10.12
C ILE A 842 -27.52 -4.40 9.24
N SER A 843 -26.29 -4.84 9.53
CA SER A 843 -25.65 -5.99 8.88
C SER A 843 -25.99 -7.32 9.58
N SER A 844 -25.57 -8.45 8.98
CA SER A 844 -25.68 -9.81 9.54
C SER A 844 -24.57 -10.16 10.53
N GLU A 845 -23.54 -9.32 10.67
CA GLU A 845 -22.35 -9.58 11.48
C GLU A 845 -22.27 -8.61 12.67
N ASP A 846 -21.57 -9.02 13.72
CA ASP A 846 -21.23 -8.10 14.82
C ASP A 846 -20.24 -7.03 14.32
N SER A 847 -20.43 -5.78 14.75
CA SER A 847 -19.68 -4.61 14.28
C SER A 847 -19.36 -3.68 15.45
N SER A 848 -18.85 -2.47 15.17
CA SER A 848 -18.59 -1.44 16.18
C SER A 848 -18.91 -0.04 15.67
N ALA A 849 -18.96 0.91 16.60
CA ALA A 849 -18.87 2.33 16.26
C ALA A 849 -18.10 3.10 17.35
N SER A 850 -17.37 4.12 16.91
CA SER A 850 -16.56 5.03 17.72
C SER A 850 -17.10 6.45 17.59
N LEU A 851 -17.70 6.98 18.66
CA LEU A 851 -18.09 8.39 18.75
C LEU A 851 -16.86 9.21 19.12
N ILE A 852 -16.56 10.24 18.32
CA ILE A 852 -15.39 11.10 18.48
C ILE A 852 -15.89 12.53 18.67
N LEU A 853 -15.41 13.22 19.70
CA LEU A 853 -15.63 14.65 19.91
C LEU A 853 -14.28 15.35 19.80
N ALA A 854 -14.12 16.28 18.86
CA ALA A 854 -12.86 16.97 18.56
C ALA A 854 -13.01 18.49 18.66
N LEU A 855 -12.14 19.14 19.46
CA LEU A 855 -12.16 20.57 19.70
C LEU A 855 -11.19 21.31 18.77
N TYR A 856 -11.66 22.42 18.21
CA TYR A 856 -10.87 23.33 17.39
C TYR A 856 -10.98 24.75 17.93
N ASP A 857 -9.89 25.52 17.87
CA ASP A 857 -9.90 26.94 18.23
C ASP A 857 -10.50 27.82 17.11
N ASN A 858 -10.62 29.11 17.38
CA ASN A 858 -11.15 30.09 16.43
C ASN A 858 -10.28 30.34 15.19
N THR A 859 -9.08 29.74 15.09
CA THR A 859 -8.25 29.73 13.87
C THR A 859 -8.48 28.47 13.03
N GLY A 860 -9.29 27.52 13.52
CA GLY A 860 -9.48 26.20 12.92
C GLY A 860 -8.38 25.21 13.26
N LYS A 861 -7.50 25.53 14.22
CA LYS A 861 -6.45 24.61 14.68
C LYS A 861 -7.04 23.62 15.69
N PHE A 862 -6.69 22.36 15.55
CA PHE A 862 -7.03 21.29 16.49
C PHE A 862 -6.46 21.56 17.89
N VAL A 863 -7.25 21.29 18.92
CA VAL A 863 -6.92 21.50 20.33
C VAL A 863 -6.83 20.18 21.10
N ASP A 864 -7.91 19.38 21.09
CA ASP A 864 -8.03 18.15 21.88
C ASP A 864 -9.15 17.24 21.33
N TYR A 865 -9.20 15.97 21.75
CA TYR A 865 -10.31 15.06 21.42
C TYR A 865 -10.60 14.02 22.51
N VAL A 866 -11.85 13.54 22.55
CA VAL A 866 -12.24 12.31 23.26
C VAL A 866 -12.86 11.32 22.28
N VAL A 867 -12.79 10.03 22.61
CA VAL A 867 -13.39 8.96 21.80
C VAL A 867 -13.90 7.81 22.67
N SER A 868 -15.10 7.32 22.34
CA SER A 868 -15.77 6.20 22.98
C SER A 868 -16.23 5.19 21.94
N SER A 869 -15.72 3.96 22.07
CA SER A 869 -16.05 2.84 21.17
C SER A 869 -17.02 1.88 21.84
N GLN A 870 -17.99 1.36 21.09
CA GLN A 870 -18.89 0.29 21.49
C GLN A 870 -18.98 -0.77 20.39
N PRO A 871 -18.92 -2.08 20.72
CA PRO A 871 -19.41 -3.11 19.82
C PRO A 871 -20.94 -3.05 19.71
N ILE A 872 -21.48 -3.41 18.56
CA ILE A 872 -22.92 -3.44 18.27
C ILE A 872 -23.20 -4.74 17.52
N LYS A 873 -24.03 -5.61 18.08
CA LYS A 873 -24.31 -6.91 17.48
C LYS A 873 -25.14 -6.81 16.20
N SER A 874 -25.08 -7.83 15.35
CA SER A 874 -25.98 -7.97 14.19
C SER A 874 -27.45 -7.69 14.57
N GLY A 875 -28.04 -6.63 14.02
CA GLY A 875 -29.42 -6.22 14.26
C GLY A 875 -29.70 -5.44 15.56
N ASP A 876 -28.69 -5.23 16.42
CA ASP A 876 -28.82 -4.46 17.67
C ASP A 876 -28.63 -2.96 17.45
N SER A 877 -28.98 -2.15 18.46
CA SER A 877 -28.66 -0.72 18.47
C SER A 877 -28.20 -0.24 19.85
N THR A 878 -27.19 0.64 19.86
CA THR A 878 -26.62 1.24 21.06
C THR A 878 -26.69 2.77 21.02
N THR A 879 -26.44 3.41 22.15
CA THR A 879 -26.24 4.86 22.23
C THR A 879 -24.81 5.13 22.69
N LEU A 880 -23.94 5.45 21.73
CA LEU A 880 -22.61 5.99 22.01
C LEU A 880 -22.80 7.27 22.83
N THR A 881 -22.01 7.49 23.88
CA THR A 881 -22.06 8.73 24.68
C THR A 881 -20.67 9.06 25.18
N ASP A 882 -20.26 10.30 24.96
CA ASP A 882 -18.97 10.82 25.40
C ASP A 882 -19.10 12.22 26.00
N MET A 883 -18.06 12.67 26.70
CA MET A 883 -18.03 13.95 27.39
C MET A 883 -16.67 14.62 27.24
N MET A 884 -16.66 15.79 26.59
CA MET A 884 -15.49 16.65 26.50
C MET A 884 -15.53 17.75 27.55
N LYS A 885 -14.40 17.98 28.23
CA LYS A 885 -14.19 19.16 29.08
C LYS A 885 -13.88 20.38 28.21
N LEU A 886 -14.74 21.41 28.25
CA LEU A 886 -14.51 22.62 27.48
C LEU A 886 -13.62 23.63 28.24
N PRO A 887 -12.70 24.33 27.57
CA PRO A 887 -11.90 25.39 28.19
C PRO A 887 -12.78 26.51 28.77
N THR A 888 -12.37 27.07 29.91
CA THR A 888 -13.14 28.08 30.67
C THR A 888 -13.18 29.47 30.03
N SER A 889 -12.48 29.68 28.91
CA SER A 889 -12.42 30.96 28.20
C SER A 889 -11.90 30.78 26.78
N GLY A 890 -12.54 31.40 25.79
CA GLY A 890 -12.11 31.42 24.40
C GLY A 890 -13.29 31.43 23.44
N GLN A 891 -13.07 31.03 22.20
CA GLN A 891 -14.13 30.60 21.27
C GLN A 891 -13.62 29.34 20.57
N TYR A 892 -14.46 28.30 20.55
CA TYR A 892 -14.11 26.99 20.01
C TYR A 892 -15.25 26.43 19.16
N THR A 893 -14.90 25.50 18.28
CA THR A 893 -15.84 24.65 17.56
C THR A 893 -15.62 23.22 18.01
N LEU A 894 -16.66 22.58 18.52
CA LEU A 894 -16.66 21.16 18.82
C LEU A 894 -17.25 20.41 17.62
N LYS A 895 -16.46 19.52 17.00
CA LYS A 895 -16.92 18.64 15.93
C LYS A 895 -17.25 17.27 16.50
N VAL A 896 -18.42 16.75 16.13
CA VAL A 896 -18.86 15.38 16.46
C VAL A 896 -18.66 14.51 15.23
N PHE A 897 -18.01 13.36 15.35
CA PHE A 897 -17.93 12.35 14.29
C PHE A 897 -18.37 10.98 14.82
N VAL A 898 -18.80 10.08 13.95
CA VAL A 898 -18.84 8.64 14.27
C VAL A 898 -18.16 7.84 13.17
N TRP A 899 -17.21 7.01 13.55
CA TRP A 899 -16.53 6.05 12.67
C TRP A 899 -16.91 4.61 13.07
N ASP A 900 -16.58 3.63 12.25
CA ASP A 900 -16.76 2.20 12.58
C ASP A 900 -15.81 1.74 13.70
N SER A 901 -14.55 2.18 13.64
CA SER A 901 -13.52 1.93 14.63
C SER A 901 -12.41 2.98 14.51
N MET A 902 -11.56 3.09 15.55
CA MET A 902 -10.35 3.92 15.49
C MET A 902 -9.21 3.29 14.68
N ASP A 903 -9.29 1.99 14.35
CA ASP A 903 -8.27 1.28 13.58
C ASP A 903 -8.56 1.31 12.06
N ALA A 904 -9.83 1.17 11.68
CA ALA A 904 -10.26 1.25 10.27
C ALA A 904 -10.64 2.67 9.82
N MET A 905 -11.04 3.53 10.76
CA MET A 905 -11.32 4.96 10.56
C MET A 905 -12.36 5.28 9.46
N ASN A 906 -13.28 4.34 9.15
CA ASN A 906 -14.27 4.56 8.10
C ASN A 906 -15.44 5.41 8.65
N PRO A 907 -15.78 6.57 8.05
CA PRO A 907 -16.83 7.43 8.59
C PRO A 907 -18.24 6.86 8.39
N LEU A 908 -18.97 6.76 9.50
CA LEU A 908 -20.42 6.49 9.55
C LEU A 908 -21.22 7.81 9.67
N TYR A 909 -20.57 8.87 10.14
CA TYR A 909 -21.13 10.22 10.28
C TYR A 909 -20.00 11.28 10.29
N ASP A 910 -19.90 12.05 9.21
CA ASP A 910 -18.89 13.12 9.03
C ASP A 910 -19.20 14.42 9.81
N GLY A 911 -20.35 14.50 10.47
CA GLY A 911 -20.48 15.32 11.67
C GLY A 911 -21.40 16.54 11.67
N THR A 912 -21.32 17.27 12.79
CA THR A 912 -21.91 18.59 13.02
C THR A 912 -20.91 19.47 13.76
N ASP A 913 -20.76 20.72 13.33
CA ASP A 913 -20.00 21.77 14.00
C ASP A 913 -20.87 22.44 15.08
N ILE A 914 -20.52 22.23 16.35
CA ILE A 914 -21.20 22.82 17.51
C ILE A 914 -20.40 24.03 17.99
N SER A 915 -21.07 25.17 18.15
CA SER A 915 -20.45 26.40 18.64
C SER A 915 -20.23 26.34 20.16
N VAL A 916 -19.01 26.63 20.62
CA VAL A 916 -18.66 26.78 22.04
C VAL A 916 -18.30 28.24 22.33
N LYS A 917 -19.09 28.92 23.18
CA LYS A 917 -19.02 30.37 23.41
C LYS A 917 -19.34 30.81 24.85
#